data_AF-A0A821CEL7-F1
#
_entry.id   AF-A0A821CEL7-F1
#
_cell.length_a   1.000
_cell.length_b   1.000
_cell.length_c   1.000
_cell.angle_alpha   90.00
_cell.angle_beta   90.00
_cell.angle_gamma   90.00
#
_symmetry.space_group_name_H-M   'P 1'
#
loop_
_entity.id
_entity.type
_entity.pdbx_description
1 polymer ?
#
loop_
_entity_poly.entity_id
_entity_poly.type
_entity_poly.pdbx_seq_one_letter_code
_entity_poly.pdbx_strand_id
1 'polypeptide(L)'
;MSNRSNTRWGARQPPRRGGGGGGSGYDQNYDYNYGHHQYSGSGYDYDSYDQSQSNYDRNSTSSKRYSSNRNTYEGGNHYYNPPPRHAKGNFVENNNNTKTNSSVNKKPTKKQESEPSPPISNKEQETTVEMPSISSEPKIEQTIETPRIEESKPIETPVEELPPPPTIVEEPPPEENLDLIRQQITSYLTERNDRLKQREELREQNLNAEKNRLNAEQQQAAMTRLDSSIKRIPPFIKRLRTLTEQQRDALCRDMQTLNLTRYISEVATALTEAKLKMSDVWTSVQICSLLHQRYPDFSLSLYENWLKVLQKETLTENLSKVRVDLRFFAELITVHVLPINQSINHLITILSTLINNDKDFSNLTILISFCRLCGEDYADIFSNKIHKLIDKLNENIDDSNKSIFHSNELKQQIRQMLNDYFQKLSIYLIDEYKQLQKQEQLMKRTMENRGEINQEIKDKYDQANTTFQKLLQNTETMADLLEQTMPELPVEEVSKKSSDRTGIDFYLPGRSDDDLGGNTIWEDSETKQFYEDTPDLKLFLPGYAFREPVTTATTTPASEETETVDSVQMEQEIEKEALEVTSTADAEEEDTTLADIEDGTEEDVGANNIKLMMDVFVTQLPTCVNREMIDKAARDFATNLNTKQNRKRLIKALYTVQRTYLHLLPFYSRLIATLYPIMPEIGNELVRLLKNEFRAHIRRKDQIYIESKIKTVRFIGELVKFSVFPKNEAINCLKTLLSDFRHHNIEMCCNLLETCGRFLYRSPDYHRRTEIILEILMRKKAVLTLDSRYTTQIENAYYYCNPPETREIEKKIRSPIQEYLRRLLFKDLNKMTIEKVIIFI
;
A
#
# COMPACT_ATOMS: atom_id res chain seq x y z
N MET A 1 -20.71 -75.53 10.53
CA MET A 1 -22.03 -74.91 10.78
C MET A 1 -21.86 -73.40 10.55
N SER A 2 -22.34 -72.77 9.45
CA SER A 2 -23.73 -72.52 9.00
C SER A 2 -24.41 -71.37 9.77
N ASN A 3 -24.88 -70.26 9.19
CA ASN A 3 -25.19 -69.89 7.78
C ASN A 3 -24.31 -68.69 7.28
N ARG A 4 -24.36 -68.07 6.08
CA ARG A 4 -25.31 -67.97 4.92
C ARG A 4 -26.55 -67.06 5.16
N SER A 5 -27.16 -66.39 4.17
CA SER A 5 -26.82 -65.97 2.77
C SER A 5 -27.94 -65.07 2.19
N ASN A 6 -27.86 -64.28 1.11
CA ASN A 6 -26.82 -63.54 0.35
C ASN A 6 -27.25 -63.40 -1.15
N THR A 7 -27.93 -62.31 -1.52
CA THR A 7 -28.41 -61.98 -2.89
C THR A 7 -28.48 -60.45 -3.08
N ARG A 8 -28.02 -59.75 -4.13
CA ARG A 8 -27.54 -60.03 -5.53
C ARG A 8 -28.61 -60.06 -6.64
N TRP A 9 -28.21 -59.52 -7.81
CA TRP A 9 -28.85 -59.46 -9.15
C TRP A 9 -29.80 -58.27 -9.42
N GLY A 10 -29.86 -57.68 -10.62
CA GLY A 10 -29.13 -57.94 -11.88
C GLY A 10 -29.30 -56.81 -12.91
N ALA A 11 -28.63 -56.90 -14.08
CA ALA A 11 -28.51 -55.79 -15.06
C ALA A 11 -29.08 -56.11 -16.47
N ARG A 12 -29.44 -55.07 -17.25
CA ARG A 12 -29.44 -55.03 -18.75
C ARG A 12 -29.77 -53.62 -19.32
N GLN A 13 -29.31 -53.37 -20.55
CA GLN A 13 -29.68 -52.25 -21.45
C GLN A 13 -30.54 -52.82 -22.63
N PRO A 14 -30.79 -52.07 -23.73
CA PRO A 14 -31.56 -50.82 -23.91
C PRO A 14 -32.76 -51.08 -24.88
N PRO A 15 -33.34 -50.05 -25.54
CA PRO A 15 -33.24 -50.03 -27.01
C PRO A 15 -33.04 -48.62 -27.64
N ARG A 16 -33.07 -48.54 -28.99
CA ARG A 16 -32.79 -47.36 -29.83
C ARG A 16 -33.98 -46.95 -30.74
N ARG A 17 -33.88 -45.73 -31.31
CA ARG A 17 -33.93 -45.40 -32.77
C ARG A 17 -35.21 -44.75 -33.38
N GLY A 18 -34.97 -43.70 -34.19
CA GLY A 18 -35.80 -43.26 -35.34
C GLY A 18 -36.38 -41.83 -35.23
N GLY A 19 -36.24 -40.93 -36.21
CA GLY A 19 -35.33 -40.92 -37.37
C GLY A 19 -35.64 -39.89 -38.48
N GLY A 20 -34.61 -39.48 -39.24
CA GLY A 20 -34.70 -38.82 -40.58
C GLY A 20 -34.67 -37.28 -40.60
N GLY A 21 -33.96 -36.57 -41.49
CA GLY A 21 -32.95 -36.98 -42.51
C GLY A 21 -33.10 -36.24 -43.86
N GLY A 22 -32.06 -35.90 -44.63
CA GLY A 22 -30.61 -35.95 -44.39
C GLY A 22 -29.74 -36.17 -45.66
N GLY A 23 -28.94 -35.18 -46.08
CA GLY A 23 -27.95 -35.28 -47.18
C GLY A 23 -27.47 -33.92 -47.71
N SER A 24 -26.37 -33.76 -48.47
CA SER A 24 -25.21 -34.64 -48.80
C SER A 24 -24.17 -33.80 -49.61
N GLY A 25 -22.87 -34.06 -49.73
CA GLY A 25 -21.93 -35.02 -49.10
C GLY A 25 -20.72 -34.27 -48.51
N TYR A 26 -19.46 -34.72 -48.47
CA TYR A 26 -18.77 -35.97 -48.89
C TYR A 26 -17.73 -36.33 -47.78
N ASP A 27 -17.21 -37.55 -47.57
CA ASP A 27 -16.47 -38.51 -48.42
C ASP A 27 -15.04 -38.02 -48.79
N GLN A 28 -13.91 -38.65 -48.40
CA GLN A 28 -13.61 -40.00 -47.82
C GLN A 28 -12.46 -39.95 -46.77
N ASN A 29 -12.63 -40.51 -45.56
CA ASN A 29 -12.21 -41.85 -45.05
C ASN A 29 -10.69 -42.18 -44.98
N TYR A 30 -10.12 -42.36 -43.76
CA TYR A 30 -9.90 -43.69 -43.12
C TYR A 30 -9.26 -43.63 -41.71
N ASP A 31 -9.08 -44.79 -41.06
CA ASP A 31 -8.87 -45.02 -39.62
C ASP A 31 -7.42 -45.30 -39.15
N TYR A 32 -7.16 -44.98 -37.87
CA TYR A 32 -6.29 -45.62 -36.85
C TYR A 32 -4.88 -46.24 -37.12
N ASN A 33 -4.06 -46.14 -36.05
CA ASN A 33 -3.10 -47.10 -35.46
C ASN A 33 -1.56 -47.01 -35.67
N TYR A 34 -0.86 -47.20 -34.53
CA TYR A 34 0.48 -47.80 -34.27
C TYR A 34 1.69 -47.56 -35.20
N GLY A 35 2.66 -46.77 -34.70
CA GLY A 35 4.01 -47.24 -34.29
C GLY A 35 5.11 -47.64 -35.30
N HIS A 36 6.38 -47.34 -34.95
CA HIS A 36 7.66 -47.84 -35.55
C HIS A 36 7.93 -47.47 -37.04
N HIS A 37 9.16 -47.40 -37.59
CA HIS A 37 10.55 -47.20 -37.11
C HIS A 37 11.47 -46.91 -38.34
N GLN A 38 12.80 -46.74 -38.15
CA GLN A 38 13.88 -46.88 -39.17
C GLN A 38 14.00 -45.82 -40.31
N TYR A 39 15.16 -45.61 -41.00
CA TYR A 39 16.60 -45.64 -40.61
C TYR A 39 17.51 -45.18 -41.78
N SER A 40 18.46 -44.25 -41.57
CA SER A 40 19.74 -44.05 -42.32
C SER A 40 20.46 -42.76 -41.86
N GLY A 41 21.79 -42.59 -41.92
CA GLY A 41 22.87 -43.57 -42.15
C GLY A 41 24.16 -42.94 -42.73
N SER A 42 25.31 -43.06 -42.04
CA SER A 42 26.67 -42.52 -42.40
C SER A 42 26.86 -41.00 -42.21
N GLY A 43 28.02 -40.48 -41.76
CA GLY A 43 29.20 -41.11 -41.12
C GLY A 43 30.51 -40.29 -41.29
N TYR A 44 31.43 -40.37 -40.30
CA TYR A 44 32.85 -39.90 -40.33
C TYR A 44 33.09 -38.36 -40.35
N ASP A 45 34.19 -37.75 -39.86
CA ASP A 45 35.15 -38.08 -38.78
C ASP A 45 36.01 -36.84 -38.35
N TYR A 46 36.69 -36.94 -37.20
CA TYR A 46 37.96 -36.27 -36.78
C TYR A 46 38.17 -34.72 -36.70
N ASP A 47 38.40 -34.27 -35.45
CA ASP A 47 39.57 -33.51 -34.93
C ASP A 47 40.08 -32.11 -35.38
N SER A 48 40.52 -31.37 -34.34
CA SER A 48 41.77 -30.57 -34.21
C SER A 48 41.81 -29.05 -34.51
N TYR A 49 42.49 -28.37 -33.57
CA TYR A 49 43.22 -27.09 -33.57
C TYR A 49 43.63 -26.45 -34.91
N ASP A 50 43.70 -25.10 -34.93
CA ASP A 50 45.01 -24.42 -35.00
C ASP A 50 45.00 -22.99 -34.39
N GLN A 51 46.19 -22.38 -34.24
CA GLN A 51 46.44 -21.01 -33.79
C GLN A 51 47.10 -20.16 -34.89
N SER A 52 46.84 -18.84 -34.88
CA SER A 52 47.74 -17.73 -35.29
C SER A 52 48.63 -17.86 -36.55
N GLN A 53 48.52 -16.88 -37.47
CA GLN A 53 49.64 -15.96 -37.78
C GLN A 53 49.20 -14.71 -38.58
N SER A 54 50.15 -13.89 -39.04
CA SER A 54 50.00 -12.43 -39.18
C SER A 54 50.59 -11.80 -40.45
N ASN A 55 50.25 -10.51 -40.64
CA ASN A 55 50.91 -9.47 -41.47
C ASN A 55 50.68 -9.44 -42.99
N TYR A 56 50.48 -8.22 -43.51
CA TYR A 56 51.20 -7.69 -44.68
C TYR A 56 51.25 -6.13 -44.66
N ASP A 57 52.14 -5.57 -45.50
CA ASP A 57 52.57 -4.16 -45.61
C ASP A 57 51.59 -3.18 -46.31
N ARG A 58 51.80 -1.86 -46.52
CA ARG A 58 52.58 -0.73 -45.89
C ARG A 58 52.96 0.30 -46.98
N ASN A 59 52.60 1.58 -46.83
CA ASN A 59 53.20 2.75 -47.51
C ASN A 59 52.76 4.05 -46.78
N SER A 60 53.65 4.94 -46.30
CA SER A 60 54.37 6.03 -47.03
C SER A 60 53.41 7.19 -47.44
N THR A 61 53.60 8.49 -47.17
CA THR A 61 54.72 9.34 -46.64
C THR A 61 54.15 10.76 -46.29
N SER A 62 54.76 11.82 -45.70
CA SER A 62 56.11 12.19 -45.17
C SER A 62 56.05 13.51 -44.32
N SER A 63 57.21 14.03 -43.87
CA SER A 63 57.58 15.45 -43.57
C SER A 63 57.37 16.16 -42.19
N LYS A 64 58.53 16.35 -41.51
CA LYS A 64 59.10 17.59 -40.90
C LYS A 64 58.89 17.99 -39.42
N ARG A 65 59.97 17.71 -38.66
CA ARG A 65 60.83 18.63 -37.83
C ARG A 65 60.56 18.86 -36.33
N TYR A 66 61.62 18.54 -35.57
CA TYR A 66 61.95 18.88 -34.18
C TYR A 66 62.28 20.37 -33.92
N SER A 67 62.29 20.76 -32.63
CA SER A 67 63.46 21.41 -32.00
C SER A 67 63.46 21.22 -30.46
N SER A 68 64.62 21.33 -29.79
CA SER A 68 64.80 21.11 -28.34
C SER A 68 66.06 21.79 -27.78
N ASN A 69 65.97 22.48 -26.62
CA ASN A 69 67.05 22.97 -25.72
C ASN A 69 66.44 23.91 -24.65
N ARG A 70 67.09 24.39 -23.56
CA ARG A 70 68.13 23.90 -22.61
C ARG A 70 68.28 24.98 -21.49
N ASN A 71 68.66 24.62 -20.26
CA ASN A 71 68.84 25.53 -19.09
C ASN A 71 69.84 26.70 -19.41
N THR A 72 69.75 27.92 -18.84
CA THR A 72 70.11 28.33 -17.45
C THR A 72 70.02 29.87 -17.20
N TYR A 73 69.85 30.32 -15.94
CA TYR A 73 70.32 31.59 -15.29
C TYR A 73 69.94 32.99 -15.90
N GLU A 74 69.72 34.09 -15.15
CA GLU A 74 69.59 34.37 -13.70
C GLU A 74 68.87 35.73 -13.41
N GLY A 75 68.30 35.91 -12.21
CA GLY A 75 67.95 37.21 -11.60
C GLY A 75 66.47 37.66 -11.69
N GLY A 76 65.81 38.17 -10.63
CA GLY A 76 66.19 38.22 -9.20
C GLY A 76 65.29 39.12 -8.33
N ASN A 77 65.00 38.67 -7.08
CA ASN A 77 64.36 39.42 -5.96
C ASN A 77 62.89 39.90 -6.13
N HIS A 78 62.02 40.08 -5.12
CA HIS A 78 61.91 39.80 -3.66
C HIS A 78 60.41 40.04 -3.29
N TYR A 79 59.71 39.53 -2.27
CA TYR A 79 59.77 38.44 -1.28
C TYR A 79 58.29 37.94 -1.11
N TYR A 80 57.86 36.78 -0.58
CA TYR A 80 58.36 35.77 0.39
C TYR A 80 58.10 36.00 1.91
N ASN A 81 57.00 35.40 2.37
CA ASN A 81 56.74 34.72 3.66
C ASN A 81 56.23 35.41 4.97
N PRO A 82 55.50 34.65 5.83
CA PRO A 82 54.98 35.02 7.17
C PRO A 82 55.82 34.31 8.30
N PRO A 83 55.35 33.95 9.53
CA PRO A 83 54.15 34.30 10.31
C PRO A 83 54.41 34.97 11.70
N PRO A 84 54.11 34.40 12.90
CA PRO A 84 53.05 34.91 13.80
C PRO A 84 53.51 35.35 15.21
N ARG A 85 52.61 35.95 16.05
CA ARG A 85 52.44 35.62 17.50
C ARG A 85 51.39 36.42 18.30
N HIS A 86 51.05 35.83 19.45
CA HIS A 86 50.24 36.21 20.62
C HIS A 86 49.93 37.70 20.99
N ALA A 87 48.63 37.91 21.29
CA ALA A 87 48.04 38.36 22.58
C ALA A 87 48.21 39.81 23.16
N LYS A 88 47.03 40.39 23.50
CA LYS A 88 46.70 41.40 24.55
C LYS A 88 47.30 42.83 24.45
N GLY A 89 46.43 43.85 24.44
CA GLY A 89 46.75 45.14 25.10
C GLY A 89 46.08 46.45 24.64
N ASN A 90 44.82 46.69 25.06
CA ASN A 90 44.26 47.99 25.53
C ASN A 90 44.26 49.32 24.70
N PHE A 91 43.23 50.14 25.01
CA PHE A 91 43.16 51.64 24.95
C PHE A 91 43.09 52.31 23.55
N VAL A 92 42.31 53.38 23.26
CA VAL A 92 41.11 54.06 23.86
C VAL A 92 40.23 54.53 22.65
N GLU A 93 38.96 54.98 22.72
CA GLU A 93 38.42 56.23 23.30
C GLU A 93 36.87 56.20 23.42
N ASN A 94 36.33 56.90 24.45
CA ASN A 94 35.22 57.87 24.48
C ASN A 94 34.07 57.78 23.42
N ASN A 95 32.77 57.95 23.72
CA ASN A 95 32.02 58.49 24.88
C ASN A 95 30.49 58.18 24.69
N ASN A 96 29.47 58.47 25.53
CA ASN A 96 29.26 59.05 26.87
C ASN A 96 27.83 58.66 27.39
N ASN A 97 27.47 59.02 28.64
CA ASN A 97 26.11 59.22 29.22
C ASN A 97 25.13 58.02 29.38
N THR A 98 24.35 57.89 30.48
CA THR A 98 24.51 58.22 31.93
C THR A 98 23.38 57.56 32.76
N LYS A 99 23.52 57.51 34.11
CA LYS A 99 22.52 57.18 35.17
C LYS A 99 22.16 55.68 35.42
N THR A 100 21.93 55.19 36.66
CA THR A 100 22.59 55.37 37.99
C THR A 100 22.02 54.36 39.04
N ASN A 101 22.74 54.16 40.16
CA ASN A 101 22.40 53.41 41.42
C ASN A 101 22.99 51.96 41.48
N SER A 102 24.13 51.67 42.14
CA SER A 102 24.49 51.66 43.60
C SER A 102 23.98 50.41 44.36
N SER A 103 24.77 49.39 44.77
CA SER A 103 25.95 49.30 45.69
C SER A 103 25.58 49.41 47.20
N VAL A 104 26.12 48.68 48.20
CA VAL A 104 27.52 48.45 48.66
C VAL A 104 27.69 47.33 49.76
N ASN A 105 28.67 46.39 49.66
CA ASN A 105 29.41 45.62 50.75
C ASN A 105 28.66 44.73 51.83
N LYS A 106 29.23 43.83 52.68
CA LYS A 106 30.60 43.23 52.94
C LYS A 106 30.56 41.88 53.75
N LYS A 107 31.50 40.94 53.45
CA LYS A 107 32.34 39.97 54.26
C LYS A 107 32.24 39.84 55.84
N PRO A 108 32.86 38.83 56.57
CA PRO A 108 33.61 37.58 56.19
C PRO A 108 33.64 36.28 57.14
N THR A 109 34.13 35.12 56.61
CA THR A 109 35.06 34.05 57.19
C THR A 109 34.76 32.97 58.30
N LYS A 110 35.23 31.72 58.01
CA LYS A 110 35.90 30.64 58.87
C LYS A 110 35.07 29.73 59.84
N LYS A 111 35.42 28.46 60.21
CA LYS A 111 36.36 27.36 59.75
C LYS A 111 36.05 25.99 60.49
N GLN A 112 36.74 24.88 60.13
CA GLN A 112 36.90 23.52 60.78
C GLN A 112 35.78 22.48 60.50
N GLU A 113 35.98 21.15 60.29
CA GLU A 113 36.94 20.07 60.73
C GLU A 113 36.57 19.45 62.12
N SER A 114 36.51 18.12 62.42
CA SER A 114 36.81 16.83 61.72
C SER A 114 36.13 15.56 62.39
N GLU A 115 36.48 14.32 61.97
CA GLU A 115 35.98 12.94 62.32
C GLU A 115 36.31 12.43 63.77
N PRO A 116 36.15 11.13 64.23
CA PRO A 116 35.55 9.86 63.68
C PRO A 116 34.68 9.00 64.71
N SER A 117 34.48 7.67 64.49
CA SER A 117 33.64 6.68 65.25
C SER A 117 34.46 5.59 66.04
N PRO A 118 33.92 4.48 66.65
CA PRO A 118 32.59 4.07 67.20
C PRO A 118 32.72 3.65 68.73
N PRO A 119 32.45 2.43 69.31
CA PRO A 119 31.41 1.34 69.22
C PRO A 119 30.83 0.82 70.62
N ILE A 120 30.19 -0.39 70.66
CA ILE A 120 29.87 -1.34 71.81
C ILE A 120 28.44 -1.30 72.46
N SER A 121 28.01 -2.44 73.07
CA SER A 121 26.64 -2.89 73.47
C SER A 121 26.31 -2.72 75.00
N ASN A 122 25.19 -3.15 75.65
CA ASN A 122 24.33 -4.36 75.50
C ASN A 122 22.99 -4.37 76.36
N LYS A 123 21.94 -5.08 75.86
CA LYS A 123 20.83 -5.86 76.54
C LYS A 123 19.68 -5.33 77.46
N GLU A 124 18.57 -6.11 77.40
CA GLU A 124 17.33 -6.31 78.25
C GLU A 124 16.01 -5.73 77.63
N GLN A 125 14.95 -6.47 77.18
CA GLN A 125 14.02 -7.53 77.68
C GLN A 125 12.93 -6.99 78.66
N GLU A 126 11.62 -7.35 78.64
CA GLU A 126 10.87 -8.62 78.34
C GLU A 126 9.39 -8.47 77.81
N THR A 127 8.85 -9.52 77.12
CA THR A 127 7.41 -9.98 76.95
C THR A 127 6.33 -9.02 76.36
N THR A 128 5.21 -9.38 75.68
CA THR A 128 4.36 -10.60 75.39
C THR A 128 3.89 -10.59 73.88
N VAL A 129 3.25 -11.55 73.17
CA VAL A 129 2.40 -12.78 73.38
C VAL A 129 0.87 -12.50 73.50
N GLU A 130 -0.09 -13.00 72.66
CA GLU A 130 -0.10 -13.75 71.37
C GLU A 130 -1.49 -13.75 70.62
N MET A 131 -1.73 -14.66 69.64
CA MET A 131 -2.99 -14.93 68.86
C MET A 131 -3.90 -16.03 69.52
N PRO A 132 -5.04 -16.60 68.97
CA PRO A 132 -5.72 -16.50 67.65
C PRO A 132 -7.30 -16.52 67.60
N SER A 133 -7.87 -16.54 66.37
CA SER A 133 -9.04 -17.32 65.87
C SER A 133 -10.55 -17.02 66.15
N ILE A 134 -11.33 -16.96 65.05
CA ILE A 134 -12.63 -17.64 64.72
C ILE A 134 -14.01 -17.12 65.23
N SER A 135 -14.87 -16.80 64.23
CA SER A 135 -16.35 -16.74 64.07
C SER A 135 -17.37 -16.67 65.23
N SER A 136 -18.43 -15.87 65.02
CA SER A 136 -19.84 -16.27 65.24
C SER A 136 -20.88 -15.35 64.56
N GLU A 137 -21.97 -15.94 64.02
CA GLU A 137 -23.23 -15.31 63.55
C GLU A 137 -24.22 -15.08 64.75
N PRO A 138 -25.46 -14.51 64.64
CA PRO A 138 -26.41 -14.57 63.51
C PRO A 138 -27.29 -13.31 63.22
N LYS A 139 -28.21 -13.45 62.24
CA LYS A 139 -29.37 -12.55 61.96
C LYS A 139 -30.62 -12.92 62.78
N ILE A 140 -31.62 -12.01 62.80
CA ILE A 140 -33.06 -12.29 62.61
C ILE A 140 -33.80 -10.96 62.26
N GLU A 141 -34.96 -11.02 61.62
CA GLU A 141 -35.65 -9.90 60.92
C GLU A 141 -37.03 -9.54 61.54
N GLN A 142 -37.88 -8.84 60.77
CA GLN A 142 -39.36 -8.64 60.89
C GLN A 142 -39.87 -7.40 61.66
N THR A 143 -40.92 -6.65 61.26
CA THR A 143 -41.68 -6.50 59.99
C THR A 143 -42.57 -5.22 60.00
N ILE A 144 -42.85 -4.62 58.82
CA ILE A 144 -44.17 -4.28 58.18
C ILE A 144 -45.36 -3.88 59.13
N GLU A 145 -46.17 -2.81 58.95
CA GLU A 145 -47.02 -2.44 57.77
C GLU A 145 -47.46 -0.93 57.70
N THR A 146 -48.40 -0.58 56.81
CA THR A 146 -48.87 0.79 56.40
C THR A 146 -50.42 0.94 56.61
N PRO A 147 -51.32 1.73 55.92
CA PRO A 147 -51.27 2.71 54.79
C PRO A 147 -52.14 4.02 55.00
N ARG A 148 -52.56 4.67 53.88
CA ARG A 148 -53.68 5.65 53.66
C ARG A 148 -53.36 7.17 53.75
N ILE A 149 -53.62 8.11 52.81
CA ILE A 149 -54.27 8.27 51.47
C ILE A 149 -55.52 9.20 51.47
N GLU A 150 -55.43 10.33 50.73
CA GLU A 150 -56.46 11.16 50.03
C GLU A 150 -55.68 12.15 49.11
N GLU A 151 -55.85 12.19 47.77
CA GLU A 151 -56.79 12.98 46.93
C GLU A 151 -56.58 14.52 46.91
N SER A 152 -56.64 15.29 45.80
CA SER A 152 -56.83 14.98 44.35
C SER A 152 -56.39 16.17 43.42
N LYS A 153 -56.17 15.92 42.10
CA LYS A 153 -56.17 16.91 40.97
C LYS A 153 -56.17 16.21 39.57
N PRO A 154 -56.79 16.76 38.49
CA PRO A 154 -56.92 16.12 37.15
C PRO A 154 -56.18 16.85 35.99
N ILE A 155 -56.17 16.45 34.69
CA ILE A 155 -55.96 15.18 33.93
C ILE A 155 -55.92 15.53 32.41
N GLU A 156 -55.00 14.94 31.62
CA GLU A 156 -54.98 14.70 30.13
C GLU A 156 -53.52 14.37 29.70
N THR A 157 -53.06 13.12 29.49
CA THR A 157 -53.22 12.13 28.38
C THR A 157 -52.57 12.48 27.02
N PRO A 158 -51.93 11.53 26.29
CA PRO A 158 -51.15 10.35 26.73
C PRO A 158 -49.87 10.07 25.88
N VAL A 159 -49.06 9.06 26.28
CA VAL A 159 -48.23 8.09 25.48
C VAL A 159 -46.94 7.68 26.23
N GLU A 160 -47.03 6.54 26.90
CA GLU A 160 -46.04 5.44 27.05
C GLU A 160 -44.52 5.73 26.95
N GLU A 161 -43.83 5.74 28.09
CA GLU A 161 -42.37 5.52 28.18
C GLU A 161 -42.05 4.02 28.31
N LEU A 162 -40.93 3.59 27.70
CA LEU A 162 -40.46 2.19 27.70
C LEU A 162 -39.83 1.79 29.06
N PRO A 163 -39.82 0.49 29.41
CA PRO A 163 -39.23 0.01 30.66
C PRO A 163 -37.73 0.29 30.74
N PRO A 164 -37.16 0.41 31.96
CA PRO A 164 -35.72 0.58 32.14
C PRO A 164 -34.96 -0.58 31.47
N PRO A 165 -33.82 -0.31 30.81
CA PRO A 165 -33.08 -1.34 30.09
C PRO A 165 -32.64 -2.46 31.05
N PRO A 166 -32.64 -3.72 30.60
CA PRO A 166 -32.11 -4.82 31.41
C PRO A 166 -30.67 -4.52 31.78
N THR A 167 -30.29 -4.84 33.02
CA THR A 167 -28.88 -4.82 33.42
C THR A 167 -28.14 -5.77 32.48
N ILE A 168 -27.26 -5.23 31.64
CA ILE A 168 -26.39 -6.03 30.79
C ILE A 168 -25.38 -6.70 31.71
N VAL A 169 -25.76 -7.88 32.19
CA VAL A 169 -24.80 -8.95 32.43
C VAL A 169 -24.15 -9.18 31.07
N GLU A 170 -22.89 -8.80 30.91
CA GLU A 170 -22.12 -9.21 29.76
C GLU A 170 -22.19 -10.74 29.70
N GLU A 171 -22.68 -11.30 28.59
CA GLU A 171 -22.61 -12.74 28.39
C GLU A 171 -21.13 -13.14 28.52
N PRO A 172 -20.79 -14.17 29.33
CA PRO A 172 -19.41 -14.59 29.44
C PRO A 172 -18.89 -14.94 28.04
N PRO A 173 -17.64 -14.55 27.70
CA PRO A 173 -17.11 -14.81 26.36
C PRO A 173 -17.25 -16.29 26.05
N PRO A 174 -17.80 -16.67 24.88
CA PRO A 174 -18.32 -18.01 24.65
C PRO A 174 -17.25 -19.06 24.95
N GLU A 175 -17.57 -19.98 25.88
CA GLU A 175 -16.60 -20.85 26.53
C GLU A 175 -15.80 -21.70 25.53
N GLU A 176 -16.42 -22.03 24.39
CA GLU A 176 -15.80 -22.67 23.21
C GLU A 176 -14.51 -21.99 22.72
N ASN A 177 -14.37 -20.68 22.90
CA ASN A 177 -13.19 -19.92 22.48
C ASN A 177 -12.06 -19.97 23.52
N LEU A 178 -12.39 -20.01 24.82
CA LEU A 178 -11.39 -20.11 25.88
C LEU A 178 -10.72 -21.49 25.91
N ASP A 179 -11.49 -22.56 25.73
CA ASP A 179 -10.93 -23.91 25.66
C ASP A 179 -10.07 -24.14 24.41
N LEU A 180 -10.41 -23.50 23.28
CA LEU A 180 -9.55 -23.48 22.09
C LEU A 180 -8.22 -22.77 22.36
N ILE A 181 -8.22 -21.66 23.11
CA ILE A 181 -7.00 -20.96 23.52
C ILE A 181 -6.18 -21.80 24.50
N ARG A 182 -6.82 -22.41 25.52
CA ARG A 182 -6.15 -23.37 26.43
C ARG A 182 -5.47 -24.47 25.64
N GLN A 183 -6.19 -25.11 24.70
CA GLN A 183 -5.65 -26.18 23.86
C GLN A 183 -4.42 -25.74 23.04
N GLN A 184 -4.44 -24.53 22.47
CA GLN A 184 -3.30 -23.98 21.72
C GLN A 184 -2.07 -23.76 22.61
N ILE A 185 -2.24 -23.18 23.81
CA ILE A 185 -1.14 -22.95 24.75
C ILE A 185 -0.59 -24.28 25.26
N THR A 186 -1.45 -25.19 25.72
CA THR A 186 -1.02 -26.50 26.23
C THR A 186 -0.28 -27.30 25.15
N SER A 187 -0.78 -27.32 23.92
CA SER A 187 -0.10 -27.99 22.80
C SER A 187 1.29 -27.40 22.53
N TYR A 188 1.42 -26.07 22.54
CA TYR A 188 2.71 -25.39 22.34
C TYR A 188 3.70 -25.68 23.48
N LEU A 189 3.25 -25.59 24.74
CA LEU A 189 4.09 -25.87 25.90
C LEU A 189 4.49 -27.34 25.98
N THR A 190 3.63 -28.29 25.60
CA THR A 190 3.98 -29.71 25.50
C THR A 190 5.04 -29.96 24.43
N GLU A 191 4.87 -29.46 23.20
CA GLU A 191 5.87 -29.63 22.13
C GLU A 191 7.22 -28.99 22.51
N ARG A 192 7.18 -27.83 23.17
CA ARG A 192 8.37 -27.16 23.72
C ARG A 192 9.08 -28.00 24.77
N ASN A 193 8.35 -28.50 25.76
CA ASN A 193 8.89 -29.31 26.85
C ASN A 193 9.46 -30.65 26.34
N ASP A 194 8.77 -31.32 25.41
CA ASP A 194 9.28 -32.56 24.78
C ASP A 194 10.56 -32.31 23.97
N ARG A 195 10.65 -31.18 23.25
CA ARG A 195 11.88 -30.78 22.54
C ARG A 195 13.05 -30.49 23.48
N LEU A 196 12.80 -29.75 24.57
CA LEU A 196 13.84 -29.47 25.58
C LEU A 196 14.32 -30.76 26.23
N LYS A 197 13.40 -31.64 26.64
CA LYS A 197 13.72 -32.96 27.22
C LYS A 197 14.53 -33.84 26.27
N GLN A 198 14.14 -33.93 25.00
CA GLN A 198 14.90 -34.69 23.99
C GLN A 198 16.32 -34.14 23.76
N ARG A 199 16.51 -32.81 23.84
CA ARG A 199 17.84 -32.18 23.80
C ARG A 199 18.64 -32.51 25.07
N GLU A 200 18.01 -32.49 26.24
CA GLU A 200 18.63 -32.79 27.54
C GLU A 200 19.08 -34.24 27.65
N GLU A 201 18.21 -35.21 27.37
CA GLU A 201 18.53 -36.65 27.38
C GLU A 201 19.73 -36.98 26.47
N LEU A 202 19.79 -36.38 25.28
CA LEU A 202 20.86 -36.59 24.33
C LEU A 202 22.16 -35.88 24.76
N ARG A 203 22.05 -34.69 25.36
CA ARG A 203 23.18 -33.93 25.94
C ARG A 203 23.80 -34.68 27.12
N GLU A 204 23.01 -35.28 28.01
CA GLU A 204 23.53 -36.08 29.13
C GLU A 204 24.33 -37.29 28.63
N GLN A 205 23.80 -38.04 27.65
CA GLN A 205 24.49 -39.18 27.04
C GLN A 205 25.82 -38.75 26.41
N ASN A 206 25.86 -37.59 25.75
CA ASN A 206 27.05 -37.06 25.09
C ASN A 206 28.08 -36.46 26.08
N LEU A 207 27.64 -35.88 27.20
CA LEU A 207 28.51 -35.44 28.30
C LEU A 207 29.12 -36.62 29.06
N ASN A 208 28.36 -37.70 29.26
CA ASN A 208 28.86 -38.92 29.90
C ASN A 208 29.58 -39.87 28.92
N ALA A 209 29.63 -39.56 27.63
CA ALA A 209 30.25 -40.39 26.59
C ALA A 209 31.70 -40.80 26.94
N GLU A 210 32.53 -39.86 27.40
CA GLU A 210 33.93 -40.15 27.75
C GLU A 210 34.06 -41.15 28.90
N LYS A 211 33.16 -41.09 29.89
CA LYS A 211 33.11 -42.01 31.05
C LYS A 211 32.49 -43.36 30.69
N ASN A 212 31.55 -43.37 29.74
CA ASN A 212 30.78 -44.55 29.32
C ASN A 212 31.50 -45.37 28.23
N ARG A 213 32.51 -44.80 27.56
CA ARG A 213 33.39 -45.55 26.65
C ARG A 213 34.18 -46.59 27.43
N LEU A 214 34.33 -47.76 26.82
CA LEU A 214 35.24 -48.80 27.30
C LEU A 214 36.68 -48.27 27.36
N ASN A 215 37.50 -48.79 28.27
CA ASN A 215 38.93 -48.45 28.30
C ASN A 215 39.64 -48.87 27.00
N ALA A 216 40.79 -48.29 26.67
CA ALA A 216 41.41 -48.42 25.35
C ALA A 216 41.60 -49.89 24.89
N GLU A 217 41.96 -50.81 25.79
CA GLU A 217 42.11 -52.23 25.50
C GLU A 217 40.76 -52.91 25.19
N GLN A 218 39.75 -52.66 26.03
CA GLN A 218 38.39 -53.19 25.85
C GLN A 218 37.72 -52.59 24.61
N GLN A 219 37.93 -51.30 24.33
CA GLN A 219 37.43 -50.62 23.13
C GLN A 219 38.08 -51.23 21.88
N GLN A 220 39.39 -51.45 21.87
CA GLN A 220 40.08 -52.12 20.76
C GLN A 220 39.61 -53.58 20.58
N ALA A 221 39.37 -54.31 21.68
CA ALA A 221 38.83 -55.67 21.66
C ALA A 221 37.34 -55.75 21.25
N ALA A 222 36.58 -54.65 21.37
CA ALA A 222 35.24 -54.51 20.84
C ALA A 222 35.25 -54.13 19.35
N MET A 223 36.09 -53.16 18.96
CA MET A 223 36.19 -52.67 17.58
C MET A 223 36.75 -53.72 16.60
N THR A 224 37.59 -54.65 17.05
CA THR A 224 38.05 -55.78 16.23
C THR A 224 36.97 -56.83 15.96
N ARG A 225 35.83 -56.81 16.69
CA ARG A 225 34.65 -57.65 16.41
C ARG A 225 33.67 -57.02 15.41
N LEU A 226 33.88 -55.74 15.06
CA LEU A 226 33.01 -55.00 14.14
C LEU A 226 33.53 -55.08 12.69
N ASP A 227 32.60 -55.04 11.76
CA ASP A 227 32.87 -55.21 10.33
C ASP A 227 33.65 -54.01 9.77
N SER A 228 34.90 -54.28 9.36
CA SER A 228 35.83 -53.30 8.79
C SER A 228 35.84 -53.34 7.24
N SER A 229 34.82 -53.94 6.62
CA SER A 229 34.81 -54.21 5.18
C SER A 229 34.69 -52.95 4.32
N ILE A 230 35.70 -52.76 3.47
CA ILE A 230 35.75 -51.74 2.40
C ILE A 230 34.56 -51.90 1.42
N LYS A 231 33.83 -53.03 1.43
CA LYS A 231 32.59 -53.21 0.64
C LYS A 231 31.35 -52.59 1.28
N ARG A 232 31.32 -52.34 2.60
CA ARG A 232 30.16 -51.78 3.32
C ARG A 232 30.36 -50.34 3.80
N ILE A 233 31.59 -49.95 4.14
CA ILE A 233 31.86 -48.62 4.70
C ILE A 233 31.62 -47.48 3.67
N PRO A 234 32.14 -47.53 2.42
CA PRO A 234 31.86 -46.47 1.44
C PRO A 234 30.37 -46.34 1.06
N PRO A 235 29.59 -47.43 0.89
CA PRO A 235 28.13 -47.34 0.76
C PRO A 235 27.38 -46.81 1.99
N PHE A 236 27.96 -46.89 3.19
CA PHE A 236 27.45 -46.23 4.39
C PHE A 236 27.76 -44.72 4.36
N ILE A 237 29.02 -44.32 4.12
CA ILE A 237 29.45 -42.92 3.98
C ILE A 237 28.67 -42.20 2.86
N LYS A 238 28.44 -42.88 1.71
CA LYS A 238 27.61 -42.35 0.62
C LYS A 238 26.16 -42.08 1.03
N ARG A 239 25.59 -42.88 1.94
CA ARG A 239 24.23 -42.64 2.48
C ARG A 239 24.20 -41.46 3.45
N LEU A 240 25.24 -41.23 4.25
CA LEU A 240 25.31 -40.04 5.12
C LEU A 240 25.24 -38.72 4.34
N ARG A 241 25.83 -38.67 3.14
CA ARG A 241 25.76 -37.51 2.23
C ARG A 241 24.34 -37.21 1.72
N THR A 242 23.44 -38.19 1.80
CA THR A 242 22.04 -38.15 1.37
C THR A 242 21.11 -38.63 2.49
N LEU A 243 21.46 -38.33 3.74
CA LEU A 243 20.76 -38.72 4.95
C LEU A 243 19.35 -38.11 4.97
N THR A 244 18.36 -38.93 5.34
CA THR A 244 16.98 -38.50 5.59
C THR A 244 16.41 -39.22 6.81
N GLU A 245 15.37 -38.66 7.43
CA GLU A 245 14.67 -39.25 8.59
C GLU A 245 14.30 -40.73 8.35
N GLN A 246 13.81 -41.06 7.15
CA GLN A 246 13.44 -42.43 6.75
C GLN A 246 14.60 -43.44 6.77
N GLN A 247 15.85 -42.98 6.76
CA GLN A 247 17.05 -43.83 6.78
C GLN A 247 17.59 -44.06 8.20
N ARG A 248 17.12 -43.31 9.21
CA ARG A 248 17.62 -43.33 10.60
C ARG A 248 17.81 -44.75 11.13
N ASP A 249 16.75 -45.55 11.17
CA ASP A 249 16.77 -46.89 11.76
C ASP A 249 17.62 -47.90 10.96
N ALA A 250 17.95 -47.60 9.69
CA ALA A 250 18.90 -48.38 8.90
C ALA A 250 20.36 -47.96 9.18
N LEU A 251 20.61 -46.64 9.25
CA LEU A 251 21.92 -46.08 9.56
C LEU A 251 22.37 -46.45 10.99
N CYS A 252 21.48 -46.38 11.97
CA CYS A 252 21.75 -46.81 13.35
C CYS A 252 22.15 -48.30 13.44
N ARG A 253 21.48 -49.18 12.67
CA ARG A 253 21.83 -50.62 12.61
C ARG A 253 23.17 -50.86 11.93
N ASP A 254 23.47 -50.18 10.82
CA ASP A 254 24.78 -50.26 10.19
C ASP A 254 25.88 -49.79 11.16
N MET A 255 25.70 -48.65 11.85
CA MET A 255 26.63 -48.09 12.85
C MET A 255 26.88 -49.01 14.06
N GLN A 256 25.91 -49.85 14.44
CA GLN A 256 26.12 -50.86 15.47
C GLN A 256 27.08 -51.97 15.01
N THR A 257 27.12 -52.28 13.70
CA THR A 257 27.88 -53.40 13.12
C THR A 257 29.22 -53.01 12.47
N LEU A 258 29.38 -51.76 12.04
CA LEU A 258 30.57 -51.29 11.30
C LEU A 258 31.64 -50.71 12.22
N ASN A 259 32.90 -50.99 11.90
CA ASN A 259 34.07 -50.30 12.46
C ASN A 259 34.38 -49.07 11.59
N LEU A 260 34.18 -47.87 12.14
CA LEU A 260 34.42 -46.60 11.43
C LEU A 260 35.70 -45.89 11.89
N THR A 261 36.51 -46.46 12.79
CA THR A 261 37.67 -45.79 13.42
C THR A 261 38.69 -45.24 12.41
N ARG A 262 38.87 -45.91 11.26
CA ARG A 262 39.77 -45.45 10.18
C ARG A 262 39.15 -44.44 9.20
N TYR A 263 37.85 -44.19 9.34
CA TYR A 263 37.02 -43.43 8.39
C TYR A 263 36.34 -42.22 9.02
N ILE A 264 36.67 -41.88 10.28
CA ILE A 264 36.05 -40.78 11.04
C ILE A 264 36.11 -39.44 10.28
N SER A 265 37.23 -39.13 9.62
CA SER A 265 37.36 -37.90 8.82
C SER A 265 36.45 -37.90 7.58
N GLU A 266 36.35 -39.03 6.87
CA GLU A 266 35.42 -39.17 5.72
C GLU A 266 33.95 -39.08 6.16
N VAL A 267 33.62 -39.66 7.31
CA VAL A 267 32.29 -39.59 7.94
C VAL A 267 31.96 -38.15 8.35
N ALA A 268 32.90 -37.43 8.96
CA ALA A 268 32.74 -36.02 9.31
C ALA A 268 32.49 -35.14 8.08
N THR A 269 33.33 -35.23 7.04
CA THR A 269 33.15 -34.50 5.78
C THR A 269 31.83 -34.89 5.09
N ALA A 270 31.44 -36.17 5.12
CA ALA A 270 30.17 -36.63 4.54
C ALA A 270 28.93 -36.04 5.23
N LEU A 271 29.02 -35.70 6.53
CA LEU A 271 27.95 -35.10 7.31
C LEU A 271 27.86 -33.57 7.14
N THR A 272 28.99 -32.86 7.01
CA THR A 272 28.99 -31.41 6.76
C THR A 272 28.65 -31.07 5.29
N GLU A 273 29.04 -31.92 4.34
CA GLU A 273 28.67 -31.79 2.92
C GLU A 273 27.27 -32.32 2.60
N ALA A 274 26.54 -32.88 3.58
CA ALA A 274 25.21 -33.43 3.36
C ALA A 274 24.19 -32.38 2.89
N LYS A 275 23.31 -32.79 1.96
CA LYS A 275 22.21 -31.94 1.44
C LYS A 275 20.92 -32.21 2.21
N LEU A 276 20.95 -31.89 3.52
CA LEU A 276 19.83 -32.08 4.44
C LEU A 276 18.66 -31.13 4.15
N LYS A 277 17.43 -31.57 4.44
CA LYS A 277 16.29 -30.66 4.62
C LYS A 277 16.18 -30.25 6.09
N MET A 278 15.43 -29.19 6.38
CA MET A 278 15.16 -28.75 7.75
C MET A 278 14.50 -29.84 8.64
N SER A 279 13.80 -30.80 8.05
CA SER A 279 13.25 -31.98 8.74
C SER A 279 14.33 -32.99 9.16
N ASP A 280 15.35 -33.19 8.33
CA ASP A 280 16.34 -34.27 8.52
C ASP A 280 17.42 -33.90 9.55
N VAL A 281 17.50 -32.62 9.96
CA VAL A 281 18.51 -32.10 10.90
C VAL A 281 18.51 -32.86 12.24
N TRP A 282 17.34 -33.22 12.80
CA TRP A 282 17.29 -33.90 14.09
C TRP A 282 17.85 -35.33 14.04
N THR A 283 17.49 -36.11 13.02
CA THR A 283 18.14 -37.42 12.75
C THR A 283 19.64 -37.28 12.52
N SER A 284 20.11 -36.22 11.84
CA SER A 284 21.55 -35.95 11.71
C SER A 284 22.21 -35.69 13.07
N VAL A 285 21.58 -34.94 13.97
CA VAL A 285 22.07 -34.70 15.34
C VAL A 285 22.11 -35.99 16.17
N GLN A 286 21.11 -36.86 16.04
CA GLN A 286 21.09 -38.18 16.69
C GLN A 286 22.21 -39.10 16.15
N ILE A 287 22.42 -39.13 14.83
CA ILE A 287 23.50 -39.91 14.20
C ILE A 287 24.88 -39.38 14.62
N CYS A 288 25.07 -38.06 14.64
CA CYS A 288 26.29 -37.44 15.19
C CYS A 288 26.50 -37.78 16.67
N SER A 289 25.44 -37.84 17.48
CA SER A 289 25.53 -38.21 18.90
C SER A 289 25.96 -39.67 19.07
N LEU A 290 25.38 -40.60 18.30
CA LEU A 290 25.79 -42.01 18.31
C LEU A 290 27.23 -42.23 17.79
N LEU A 291 27.70 -41.41 16.85
CA LEU A 291 29.10 -41.40 16.41
C LEU A 291 30.02 -40.86 17.52
N HIS A 292 29.69 -39.73 18.13
CA HIS A 292 30.41 -39.13 19.26
C HIS A 292 30.54 -40.09 20.45
N GLN A 293 29.43 -40.69 20.88
CA GLN A 293 29.44 -41.65 22.00
C GLN A 293 30.41 -42.81 21.74
N ARG A 294 30.48 -43.32 20.49
CA ARG A 294 31.30 -44.48 20.11
C ARG A 294 32.77 -44.17 19.81
N TYR A 295 33.06 -43.01 19.21
CA TYR A 295 34.38 -42.69 18.64
C TYR A 295 34.91 -41.36 19.20
N PRO A 296 36.05 -41.34 19.92
CA PRO A 296 36.56 -40.14 20.58
C PRO A 296 36.94 -39.04 19.59
N ASP A 297 37.60 -39.40 18.48
CA ASP A 297 38.16 -38.45 17.51
C ASP A 297 37.08 -37.74 16.65
N PHE A 298 35.83 -38.20 16.71
CA PHE A 298 34.73 -37.70 15.87
C PHE A 298 34.38 -36.25 16.18
N SER A 299 34.35 -35.84 17.46
CA SER A 299 34.00 -34.47 17.86
C SER A 299 34.95 -33.43 17.25
N LEU A 300 36.26 -33.68 17.35
CA LEU A 300 37.29 -32.80 16.79
C LEU A 300 37.27 -32.79 15.27
N SER A 301 37.19 -33.96 14.63
CA SER A 301 37.16 -34.06 13.17
C SER A 301 35.90 -33.43 12.55
N LEU A 302 34.75 -33.53 13.22
CA LEU A 302 33.53 -32.83 12.81
C LEU A 302 33.67 -31.31 12.94
N TYR A 303 34.27 -30.82 14.03
CA TYR A 303 34.55 -29.40 14.22
C TYR A 303 35.50 -28.82 13.16
N GLU A 304 36.61 -29.52 12.85
CA GLU A 304 37.55 -29.14 11.79
C GLU A 304 36.92 -29.09 10.39
N ASN A 305 35.88 -29.89 10.13
CA ASN A 305 35.11 -29.81 8.89
C ASN A 305 34.13 -28.63 8.93
N TRP A 306 33.47 -28.36 10.06
CA TRP A 306 32.58 -27.20 10.20
C TRP A 306 33.30 -25.86 10.03
N LEU A 307 34.55 -25.72 10.53
CA LEU A 307 35.36 -24.52 10.33
C LEU A 307 35.58 -24.18 8.85
N LYS A 308 35.64 -25.18 7.95
CA LYS A 308 35.82 -25.00 6.50
C LYS A 308 34.50 -24.70 5.77
N VAL A 309 33.40 -25.26 6.26
CA VAL A 309 32.06 -25.11 5.64
C VAL A 309 31.38 -23.81 6.06
N LEU A 310 31.61 -23.34 7.30
CA LEU A 310 31.04 -22.12 7.85
C LEU A 310 32.11 -21.04 8.05
N GLN A 311 32.81 -20.69 6.96
CA GLN A 311 33.77 -19.58 6.89
C GLN A 311 33.19 -18.39 6.11
N LYS A 312 33.83 -17.23 6.18
CA LYS A 312 33.27 -15.97 5.65
C LYS A 312 32.92 -16.04 4.16
N GLU A 313 33.72 -16.76 3.40
CA GLU A 313 33.64 -16.89 1.94
C GLU A 313 32.46 -17.78 1.51
N THR A 314 32.15 -18.83 2.26
CA THR A 314 31.10 -19.81 1.93
C THR A 314 29.71 -19.36 2.37
N LEU A 315 29.62 -18.46 3.36
CA LEU A 315 28.35 -17.98 3.91
C LEU A 315 27.48 -17.21 2.88
N THR A 316 28.06 -16.69 1.80
CA THR A 316 27.33 -15.96 0.74
C THR A 316 27.02 -16.80 -0.51
N GLU A 317 27.58 -18.01 -0.66
CA GLU A 317 27.38 -18.82 -1.87
C GLU A 317 26.00 -19.50 -1.95
N ASN A 318 25.47 -19.95 -0.81
CA ASN A 318 24.21 -20.70 -0.77
C ASN A 318 23.45 -20.48 0.54
N LEU A 319 22.71 -19.37 0.59
CA LEU A 319 21.86 -18.97 1.72
C LEU A 319 20.92 -20.09 2.21
N SER A 320 20.45 -20.96 1.30
CA SER A 320 19.57 -22.08 1.67
C SER A 320 20.30 -23.25 2.32
N LYS A 321 21.56 -23.54 1.98
CA LYS A 321 22.38 -24.48 2.75
C LYS A 321 22.81 -23.87 4.08
N VAL A 322 23.28 -22.62 4.09
CA VAL A 322 23.69 -21.90 5.31
C VAL A 322 22.57 -21.87 6.36
N ARG A 323 21.31 -21.70 5.96
CA ARG A 323 20.14 -21.79 6.86
C ARG A 323 19.98 -23.16 7.55
N VAL A 324 20.27 -24.25 6.85
CA VAL A 324 20.20 -25.62 7.41
C VAL A 324 21.43 -25.91 8.28
N ASP A 325 22.61 -25.56 7.77
CA ASP A 325 23.89 -25.79 8.42
C ASP A 325 24.04 -25.00 9.72
N LEU A 326 23.60 -23.73 9.76
CA LEU A 326 23.61 -22.90 10.97
C LEU A 326 22.76 -23.53 12.08
N ARG A 327 21.57 -24.06 11.76
CA ARG A 327 20.75 -24.80 12.70
C ARG A 327 21.46 -26.08 13.15
N PHE A 328 21.97 -26.87 12.22
CA PHE A 328 22.61 -28.16 12.52
C PHE A 328 23.85 -27.96 13.42
N PHE A 329 24.68 -26.97 13.12
CA PHE A 329 25.84 -26.58 13.94
C PHE A 329 25.42 -26.14 15.35
N ALA A 330 24.37 -25.31 15.48
CA ALA A 330 23.84 -24.89 16.78
C ALA A 330 23.30 -26.09 17.60
N GLU A 331 22.47 -26.95 17.02
CA GLU A 331 21.91 -28.13 17.71
C GLU A 331 23.03 -29.08 18.18
N LEU A 332 24.09 -29.28 17.39
CA LEU A 332 25.27 -30.09 17.75
C LEU A 332 26.08 -29.53 18.94
N ILE A 333 26.06 -28.21 19.16
CA ILE A 333 26.64 -27.57 20.35
C ILE A 333 25.67 -27.75 21.54
N THR A 334 24.37 -27.54 21.34
CA THR A 334 23.34 -27.72 22.37
C THR A 334 23.34 -29.15 22.93
N VAL A 335 23.50 -30.18 22.08
CA VAL A 335 23.60 -31.59 22.55
C VAL A 335 25.02 -32.04 22.92
N HIS A 336 26.01 -31.14 23.01
CA HIS A 336 27.40 -31.44 23.40
C HIS A 336 28.11 -32.51 22.52
N VAL A 337 27.87 -32.49 21.20
CA VAL A 337 28.72 -33.24 20.24
C VAL A 337 29.98 -32.44 19.88
N LEU A 338 29.88 -31.11 19.83
CA LEU A 338 30.99 -30.22 19.45
C LEU A 338 31.63 -29.53 20.68
N PRO A 339 32.92 -29.15 20.62
CA PRO A 339 33.59 -28.47 21.74
C PRO A 339 32.97 -27.10 22.03
N ILE A 340 32.25 -26.98 23.16
CA ILE A 340 31.41 -25.82 23.54
C ILE A 340 32.11 -24.47 23.28
N ASN A 341 33.21 -24.19 23.99
CA ASN A 341 33.79 -22.83 24.01
C ASN A 341 34.28 -22.37 22.64
N GLN A 342 34.86 -23.26 21.85
CA GLN A 342 35.36 -22.94 20.51
C GLN A 342 34.19 -22.76 19.53
N SER A 343 33.21 -23.67 19.59
CA SER A 343 32.07 -23.68 18.67
C SER A 343 31.09 -22.52 18.92
N ILE A 344 30.93 -22.08 20.18
CA ILE A 344 30.15 -20.88 20.53
C ILE A 344 30.81 -19.62 19.98
N ASN A 345 32.14 -19.47 20.15
CA ASN A 345 32.87 -18.33 19.57
C ASN A 345 32.76 -18.32 18.03
N HIS A 346 32.79 -19.50 17.39
CA HIS A 346 32.56 -19.62 15.95
C HIS A 346 31.12 -19.27 15.55
N LEU A 347 30.11 -19.70 16.32
CA LEU A 347 28.70 -19.35 16.12
C LEU A 347 28.47 -17.83 16.22
N ILE A 348 29.03 -17.17 17.24
CA ILE A 348 28.98 -15.70 17.38
C ILE A 348 29.65 -15.03 16.18
N THR A 349 30.77 -15.58 15.68
CA THR A 349 31.48 -15.05 14.51
C THR A 349 30.67 -15.21 13.22
N ILE A 350 29.98 -16.35 13.03
CA ILE A 350 29.06 -16.57 11.92
C ILE A 350 27.88 -15.59 12.00
N LEU A 351 27.21 -15.49 13.14
CA LEU A 351 26.08 -14.56 13.34
C LEU A 351 26.51 -13.10 13.14
N SER A 352 27.68 -12.70 13.64
CA SER A 352 28.27 -11.38 13.41
C SER A 352 28.57 -11.13 11.94
N THR A 353 28.98 -12.15 11.19
CA THR A 353 29.26 -12.07 9.75
C THR A 353 27.96 -11.96 8.95
N LEU A 354 26.93 -12.72 9.30
CA LEU A 354 25.60 -12.65 8.70
C LEU A 354 24.91 -11.30 8.99
N ILE A 355 25.09 -10.73 10.18
CA ILE A 355 24.44 -9.46 10.60
C ILE A 355 25.14 -8.22 10.04
N ASN A 356 26.47 -8.22 9.88
CA ASN A 356 27.22 -7.01 9.50
C ASN A 356 27.52 -6.87 8.01
N ASN A 357 27.39 -7.92 7.20
CA ASN A 357 27.57 -7.85 5.74
C ASN A 357 26.23 -7.73 4.98
N ASP A 358 25.10 -7.91 5.66
CA ASP A 358 23.75 -7.94 5.10
C ASP A 358 23.20 -6.53 4.86
N LYS A 359 23.38 -6.04 3.64
CA LYS A 359 22.98 -4.68 3.23
C LYS A 359 21.58 -4.63 2.60
N ASP A 360 21.14 -5.76 2.05
CA ASP A 360 19.87 -5.95 1.34
C ASP A 360 18.88 -6.81 2.14
N PHE A 361 19.24 -7.18 3.38
CA PHE A 361 18.46 -8.04 4.27
C PHE A 361 18.16 -9.42 3.69
N SER A 362 19.04 -9.91 2.79
CA SER A 362 18.99 -11.25 2.21
C SER A 362 19.24 -12.35 3.25
N ASN A 363 20.01 -12.09 4.31
CA ASN A 363 20.22 -13.03 5.41
C ASN A 363 19.03 -13.10 6.40
N LEU A 364 18.02 -12.24 6.28
CA LEU A 364 16.87 -12.18 7.19
C LEU A 364 16.17 -13.55 7.37
N THR A 365 16.00 -14.31 6.28
CA THR A 365 15.38 -15.65 6.34
C THR A 365 16.24 -16.70 7.04
N ILE A 366 17.56 -16.49 7.12
CA ILE A 366 18.49 -17.33 7.89
C ILE A 366 18.32 -17.02 9.38
N LEU A 367 18.34 -15.74 9.74
CA LEU A 367 18.24 -15.29 11.13
C LEU A 367 16.86 -15.59 11.74
N ILE A 368 15.76 -15.41 11.00
CA ILE A 368 14.42 -15.86 11.41
C ILE A 368 14.38 -17.37 11.68
N SER A 369 15.03 -18.17 10.82
CA SER A 369 15.08 -19.62 10.98
C SER A 369 15.92 -20.05 12.18
N PHE A 370 16.97 -19.30 12.53
CA PHE A 370 17.74 -19.50 13.76
C PHE A 370 16.90 -19.13 14.99
N CYS A 371 16.25 -17.97 14.99
CA CYS A 371 15.39 -17.51 16.09
C CYS A 371 14.25 -18.50 16.38
N ARG A 372 13.56 -19.00 15.35
CA ARG A 372 12.43 -19.95 15.49
C ARG A 372 12.79 -21.32 16.04
N LEU A 373 14.04 -21.79 15.89
CA LEU A 373 14.41 -23.20 16.12
C LEU A 373 15.50 -23.37 17.20
N CYS A 374 16.34 -22.35 17.37
CA CYS A 374 17.46 -22.31 18.31
C CYS A 374 17.38 -21.08 19.25
N GLY A 375 16.54 -20.08 18.96
CA GLY A 375 16.47 -18.82 19.73
C GLY A 375 16.04 -18.98 21.18
N GLU A 376 15.25 -20.01 21.50
CA GLU A 376 14.92 -20.38 22.89
C GLU A 376 16.19 -20.72 23.71
N ASP A 377 17.11 -21.49 23.12
CA ASP A 377 18.36 -21.89 23.77
C ASP A 377 19.41 -20.77 23.76
N TYR A 378 19.48 -20.00 22.66
CA TYR A 378 20.56 -19.05 22.37
C TYR A 378 20.22 -17.57 22.60
N ALA A 379 18.97 -17.20 22.83
CA ALA A 379 18.55 -15.80 22.96
C ALA A 379 17.38 -15.57 23.96
N ASP A 380 16.94 -16.62 24.68
CA ASP A 380 15.74 -16.62 25.55
C ASP A 380 14.45 -16.18 24.81
N ILE A 381 14.34 -16.52 23.51
CA ILE A 381 13.17 -16.19 22.69
C ILE A 381 11.98 -17.10 23.05
N PHE A 382 10.85 -16.49 23.39
CA PHE A 382 9.54 -17.10 23.51
C PHE A 382 8.58 -16.52 22.45
N SER A 383 7.44 -17.16 22.20
CA SER A 383 6.46 -16.63 21.25
C SER A 383 5.58 -15.57 21.90
N ASN A 384 5.73 -14.32 21.45
CA ASN A 384 4.92 -13.17 21.85
C ASN A 384 3.39 -13.43 21.69
N LYS A 385 3.00 -14.17 20.64
CA LYS A 385 1.62 -14.67 20.46
C LYS A 385 1.16 -15.58 21.60
N ILE A 386 2.01 -16.49 22.06
CA ILE A 386 1.66 -17.40 23.17
C ILE A 386 1.61 -16.64 24.50
N HIS A 387 2.53 -15.70 24.77
CA HIS A 387 2.41 -14.81 25.94
C HIS A 387 1.06 -14.07 25.92
N LYS A 388 0.68 -13.43 24.81
CA LYS A 388 -0.63 -12.76 24.64
C LYS A 388 -1.84 -13.68 24.74
N LEU A 389 -1.69 -15.00 24.59
CA LEU A 389 -2.77 -15.96 24.85
C LEU A 389 -2.81 -16.39 26.32
N ILE A 390 -1.66 -16.52 26.99
CA ILE A 390 -1.57 -16.74 28.44
C ILE A 390 -2.16 -15.53 29.19
N ASP A 391 -1.74 -14.31 28.84
CA ASP A 391 -2.25 -13.05 29.43
C ASP A 391 -3.78 -12.94 29.33
N LYS A 392 -4.36 -13.38 28.20
CA LYS A 392 -5.81 -13.37 27.96
C LYS A 392 -6.57 -14.40 28.81
N LEU A 393 -5.91 -15.47 29.24
CA LEU A 393 -6.54 -16.54 30.03
C LEU A 393 -6.61 -16.19 31.52
N ASN A 394 -5.76 -15.28 32.01
CA ASN A 394 -5.66 -14.91 33.44
C ASN A 394 -5.45 -16.13 34.38
N GLU A 395 -4.98 -17.26 33.85
CA GLU A 395 -4.60 -18.45 34.59
C GLU A 395 -3.10 -18.44 34.88
N ASN A 396 -2.69 -18.96 36.04
CA ASN A 396 -1.28 -19.18 36.38
C ASN A 396 -0.73 -20.40 35.62
N ILE A 397 -0.60 -20.28 34.30
CA ILE A 397 -0.04 -21.31 33.41
C ILE A 397 1.47 -21.36 33.64
N ASP A 398 1.99 -22.54 33.97
CA ASP A 398 3.42 -22.74 34.24
C ASP A 398 4.24 -22.75 32.92
N ASP A 399 4.85 -21.60 32.61
CA ASP A 399 5.82 -21.44 31.52
C ASP A 399 7.29 -21.50 32.00
N SER A 400 7.53 -21.78 33.28
CA SER A 400 8.82 -21.57 33.96
C SER A 400 9.96 -22.45 33.46
N ASN A 401 9.65 -23.53 32.73
CA ASN A 401 10.61 -24.46 32.14
C ASN A 401 11.41 -23.82 30.97
N LYS A 402 12.37 -22.96 31.31
CA LYS A 402 13.28 -22.29 30.36
C LYS A 402 14.48 -23.16 30.02
N SER A 403 15.02 -22.99 28.81
CA SER A 403 16.25 -23.66 28.38
C SER A 403 17.45 -23.27 29.25
N ILE A 404 18.18 -24.26 29.76
CA ILE A 404 19.36 -24.10 30.64
C ILE A 404 20.69 -24.48 29.96
N PHE A 405 20.68 -24.74 28.64
CA PHE A 405 21.85 -25.30 27.93
C PHE A 405 23.02 -24.33 27.75
N HIS A 406 22.78 -23.03 27.88
CA HIS A 406 23.72 -21.93 27.64
C HIS A 406 23.58 -20.84 28.71
N SER A 407 24.64 -20.07 28.96
CA SER A 407 24.65 -19.06 30.02
C SER A 407 23.88 -17.79 29.63
N ASN A 408 23.42 -17.04 30.64
CA ASN A 408 22.58 -15.86 30.44
C ASN A 408 23.33 -14.72 29.72
N GLU A 409 24.64 -14.62 29.91
CA GLU A 409 25.49 -13.63 29.24
C GLU A 409 25.53 -13.90 27.72
N LEU A 410 25.64 -15.16 27.31
CA LEU A 410 25.59 -15.55 25.90
C LEU A 410 24.21 -15.27 25.28
N LYS A 411 23.14 -15.62 26.01
CA LYS A 411 21.76 -15.34 25.58
C LYS A 411 21.54 -13.83 25.37
N GLN A 412 21.99 -13.00 26.31
CA GLN A 412 21.90 -11.55 26.22
C GLN A 412 22.76 -10.99 25.07
N GLN A 413 23.99 -11.50 24.87
CA GLN A 413 24.85 -11.10 23.75
C GLN A 413 24.19 -11.35 22.39
N ILE A 414 23.66 -12.56 22.18
CA ILE A 414 23.02 -12.93 20.91
C ILE A 414 21.68 -12.17 20.74
N ARG A 415 20.87 -12.03 21.80
CA ARG A 415 19.63 -11.23 21.74
C ARG A 415 19.92 -9.75 21.40
N GLN A 416 20.99 -9.16 21.95
CA GLN A 416 21.40 -7.80 21.59
C GLN A 416 21.80 -7.70 20.11
N MET A 417 22.62 -8.62 19.59
CA MET A 417 23.01 -8.64 18.17
C MET A 417 21.79 -8.73 17.23
N LEU A 418 20.77 -9.51 17.61
CA LEU A 418 19.52 -9.64 16.86
C LEU A 418 18.65 -8.37 16.95
N ASN A 419 18.61 -7.71 18.11
CA ASN A 419 17.93 -6.41 18.28
C ASN A 419 18.62 -5.30 17.47
N ASP A 420 19.95 -5.22 17.48
CA ASP A 420 20.73 -4.24 16.70
C ASP A 420 20.50 -4.44 15.19
N TYR A 421 20.33 -5.69 14.75
CA TYR A 421 19.95 -6.02 13.38
C TYR A 421 18.50 -5.62 13.07
N PHE A 422 17.56 -5.87 13.99
CA PHE A 422 16.15 -5.46 13.84
C PHE A 422 15.97 -3.93 13.76
N GLN A 423 16.77 -3.16 14.49
CA GLN A 423 16.78 -1.69 14.37
C GLN A 423 17.22 -1.24 12.96
N LYS A 424 18.27 -1.84 12.40
CA LYS A 424 18.71 -1.57 11.02
C LYS A 424 17.65 -1.97 9.99
N LEU A 425 17.03 -3.14 10.17
CA LEU A 425 15.93 -3.65 9.35
C LEU A 425 14.72 -2.70 9.38
N SER A 426 14.39 -2.14 10.55
CA SER A 426 13.28 -1.21 10.72
C SER A 426 13.50 0.09 9.94
N ILE A 427 14.72 0.62 9.94
CA ILE A 427 15.10 1.79 9.12
C ILE A 427 15.01 1.45 7.63
N TYR A 428 15.53 0.28 7.23
CA TYR A 428 15.49 -0.17 5.84
C TYR A 428 14.06 -0.38 5.32
N LEU A 429 13.18 -1.02 6.10
CA LEU A 429 11.76 -1.21 5.76
C LEU A 429 11.05 0.14 5.54
N ILE A 430 11.33 1.15 6.38
CA ILE A 430 10.79 2.51 6.21
C ILE A 430 11.28 3.15 4.90
N ASP A 431 12.55 2.98 4.55
CA ASP A 431 13.13 3.60 3.34
C ASP A 431 12.75 2.87 2.04
N GLU A 432 12.57 1.55 2.06
CA GLU A 432 11.92 0.79 0.97
C GLU A 432 10.45 1.19 0.81
N TYR A 433 9.71 1.38 1.90
CA TYR A 433 8.33 1.85 1.83
C TYR A 433 8.22 3.25 1.19
N LYS A 434 9.12 4.19 1.54
CA LYS A 434 9.23 5.50 0.88
C LYS A 434 9.61 5.39 -0.60
N GLN A 435 10.39 4.39 -1.01
CA GLN A 435 10.70 4.14 -2.42
C GLN A 435 9.48 3.62 -3.17
N LEU A 436 8.73 2.68 -2.58
CA LEU A 436 7.49 2.15 -3.15
C LEU A 436 6.42 3.24 -3.30
N GLN A 437 6.21 4.08 -2.27
CA GLN A 437 5.33 5.27 -2.34
C GLN A 437 5.74 6.21 -3.49
N LYS A 438 7.03 6.49 -3.69
CA LYS A 438 7.50 7.32 -4.81
C LYS A 438 7.21 6.70 -6.19
N GLN A 439 7.34 5.38 -6.32
CA GLN A 439 6.97 4.68 -7.55
C GLN A 439 5.44 4.71 -7.76
N GLU A 440 4.64 4.56 -6.71
CA GLU A 440 3.19 4.66 -6.76
C GLU A 440 2.73 6.08 -7.16
N GLN A 441 3.32 7.13 -6.57
CA GLN A 441 3.08 8.52 -6.98
C GLN A 441 3.47 8.77 -8.43
N LEU A 442 4.60 8.22 -8.90
CA LEU A 442 5.01 8.33 -10.30
C LEU A 442 4.03 7.61 -11.23
N MET A 443 3.52 6.44 -10.83
CA MET A 443 2.49 5.68 -11.56
C MET A 443 1.15 6.42 -11.61
N LYS A 444 0.68 6.97 -10.49
CA LYS A 444 -0.51 7.84 -10.40
C LYS A 444 -0.37 9.06 -11.30
N ARG A 445 0.74 9.81 -11.21
CA ARG A 445 1.03 10.95 -12.11
C ARG A 445 1.14 10.54 -13.58
N THR A 446 1.58 9.32 -13.88
CA THR A 446 1.62 8.81 -15.26
C THR A 446 0.19 8.56 -15.78
N MET A 447 -0.66 7.93 -14.97
CA MET A 447 -2.09 7.74 -15.24
C MET A 447 -2.83 9.08 -15.40
N GLU A 448 -2.60 10.05 -14.51
CA GLU A 448 -3.17 11.40 -14.57
C GLU A 448 -2.74 12.14 -15.85
N ASN A 449 -1.45 12.07 -16.21
CA ASN A 449 -0.92 12.78 -17.37
C ASN A 449 -1.28 12.11 -18.72
N ARG A 450 -1.32 10.78 -18.79
CA ARG A 450 -1.47 10.02 -20.06
C ARG A 450 -2.78 9.25 -20.21
N GLY A 451 -3.58 9.11 -19.16
CA GLY A 451 -4.76 8.24 -19.12
C GLY A 451 -4.45 6.75 -18.93
N GLU A 452 -3.24 6.30 -19.29
CA GLU A 452 -2.82 4.90 -19.27
C GLU A 452 -1.47 4.73 -18.53
N ILE A 453 -1.24 3.53 -17.98
CA ILE A 453 0.02 3.13 -17.34
C ILE A 453 0.73 2.13 -18.26
N ASN A 454 2.00 2.40 -18.60
CA ASN A 454 2.84 1.45 -19.33
C ASN A 454 3.00 0.14 -18.50
N GLN A 455 2.72 -1.00 -19.13
CA GLN A 455 2.86 -2.33 -18.51
C GLN A 455 4.24 -2.54 -17.88
N GLU A 456 5.34 -2.04 -18.47
CA GLU A 456 6.66 -2.15 -17.84
C GLU A 456 6.77 -1.41 -16.50
N ILE A 457 6.13 -0.24 -16.37
CA ILE A 457 6.14 0.55 -15.13
C ILE A 457 5.31 -0.17 -14.07
N LYS A 458 4.15 -0.72 -14.49
CA LYS A 458 3.32 -1.56 -13.64
C LYS A 458 4.05 -2.83 -13.18
N ASP A 459 4.68 -3.57 -14.08
CA ASP A 459 5.43 -4.79 -13.76
C ASP A 459 6.58 -4.51 -12.79
N LYS A 460 7.28 -3.37 -12.93
CA LYS A 460 8.33 -2.93 -12.01
C LYS A 460 7.76 -2.59 -10.63
N TYR A 461 6.62 -1.90 -10.56
CA TYR A 461 5.91 -1.60 -9.31
C TYR A 461 5.35 -2.87 -8.65
N ASP A 462 4.70 -3.77 -9.39
CA ASP A 462 4.14 -5.01 -8.89
C ASP A 462 5.24 -5.96 -8.39
N GLN A 463 6.41 -5.97 -9.03
CA GLN A 463 7.62 -6.64 -8.51
C GLN A 463 8.14 -6.00 -7.22
N ALA A 464 8.31 -4.67 -7.19
CA ALA A 464 8.79 -3.94 -6.01
C ALA A 464 7.85 -4.10 -4.80
N ASN A 465 6.55 -4.02 -5.02
CA ASN A 465 5.51 -4.31 -4.02
C ASN A 465 5.62 -5.77 -3.56
N THR A 466 5.74 -6.74 -4.49
CA THR A 466 5.90 -8.17 -4.15
C THR A 466 7.16 -8.44 -3.31
N THR A 467 8.26 -7.72 -3.51
CA THR A 467 9.44 -7.78 -2.63
C THR A 467 9.20 -7.08 -1.30
N PHE A 468 8.54 -5.92 -1.28
CA PHE A 468 8.22 -5.18 -0.07
C PHE A 468 7.28 -5.96 0.87
N GLN A 469 6.21 -6.58 0.36
CA GLN A 469 5.29 -7.40 1.16
C GLN A 469 6.01 -8.59 1.82
N LYS A 470 6.99 -9.19 1.13
CA LYS A 470 7.84 -10.26 1.69
C LYS A 470 8.80 -9.72 2.76
N LEU A 471 9.37 -8.52 2.56
CA LEU A 471 10.21 -7.86 3.57
C LEU A 471 9.39 -7.52 4.83
N LEU A 472 8.18 -6.98 4.65
CA LEU A 472 7.24 -6.65 5.71
C LEU A 472 6.87 -7.91 6.53
N GLN A 473 6.37 -8.97 5.88
CA GLN A 473 5.99 -10.22 6.55
C GLN A 473 7.16 -10.89 7.31
N ASN A 474 8.38 -10.80 6.78
CA ASN A 474 9.58 -11.28 7.47
C ASN A 474 9.96 -10.35 8.65
N THR A 475 9.77 -9.04 8.53
CA THR A 475 10.03 -8.07 9.61
C THR A 475 9.02 -8.23 10.75
N GLU A 476 7.73 -8.39 10.44
CA GLU A 476 6.68 -8.76 11.41
C GLU A 476 7.02 -10.06 12.14
N THR A 477 7.48 -11.07 11.40
CA THR A 477 7.95 -12.34 11.97
C THR A 477 9.13 -12.12 12.92
N MET A 478 10.08 -11.26 12.57
CA MET A 478 11.25 -10.97 13.41
C MET A 478 10.85 -10.16 14.67
N ALA A 479 9.93 -9.23 14.54
CA ALA A 479 9.37 -8.45 15.66
C ALA A 479 8.63 -9.35 16.67
N ASP A 480 7.80 -10.27 16.18
CA ASP A 480 7.06 -11.27 16.98
C ASP A 480 7.98 -12.23 17.74
N LEU A 481 9.19 -12.49 17.22
CA LEU A 481 10.22 -13.34 17.85
C LEU A 481 11.15 -12.58 18.81
N LEU A 482 11.40 -11.29 18.60
CA LEU A 482 12.29 -10.48 19.45
C LEU A 482 11.54 -9.62 20.47
N GLU A 483 10.21 -9.73 20.49
CA GLU A 483 9.29 -8.95 21.33
C GLU A 483 9.37 -7.44 21.07
N GLN A 484 9.73 -7.06 19.84
CA GLN A 484 9.87 -5.67 19.42
C GLN A 484 8.57 -5.12 18.84
N THR A 485 8.38 -3.80 18.97
CA THR A 485 7.35 -3.07 18.23
C THR A 485 7.72 -2.96 16.76
N MET A 486 6.78 -3.20 15.85
CA MET A 486 6.97 -2.85 14.44
C MET A 486 7.18 -1.34 14.29
N PRO A 487 8.05 -0.89 13.36
CA PRO A 487 8.15 0.53 13.04
C PRO A 487 6.84 1.05 12.45
N GLU A 488 6.45 2.26 12.84
CA GLU A 488 5.38 2.98 12.17
C GLU A 488 5.81 3.31 10.73
N LEU A 489 5.22 2.62 9.76
CA LEU A 489 5.36 2.95 8.35
C LEU A 489 4.79 4.36 8.14
N PRO A 490 5.54 5.32 7.55
CA PRO A 490 5.05 6.67 7.34
C PRO A 490 3.80 6.73 6.45
N VAL A 491 2.62 6.74 7.08
CA VAL A 491 1.35 7.08 6.44
C VAL A 491 1.54 8.42 5.75
N GLU A 492 1.22 8.48 4.46
CA GLU A 492 1.49 9.65 3.64
C GLU A 492 0.88 10.92 4.24
N GLU A 493 1.69 11.96 4.49
CA GLU A 493 1.18 13.33 4.65
C GLU A 493 0.70 13.96 3.33
N VAL A 494 0.06 13.13 2.48
CA VAL A 494 -1.07 13.49 1.59
C VAL A 494 -2.30 13.84 2.47
N SER A 495 -2.05 14.44 3.64
CA SER A 495 -2.92 14.50 4.81
C SER A 495 -2.75 15.77 5.65
N LYS A 496 -2.09 16.81 5.11
CA LYS A 496 -2.28 18.21 5.55
C LYS A 496 -2.71 19.16 4.42
N LYS A 497 -2.99 18.62 3.23
CA LYS A 497 -3.64 19.32 2.11
C LYS A 497 -4.73 18.51 1.38
N SER A 498 -4.97 17.24 1.76
CA SER A 498 -5.76 16.31 0.93
C SER A 498 -6.45 15.13 1.65
N SER A 499 -6.50 15.10 3.00
CA SER A 499 -7.21 14.04 3.75
C SER A 499 -8.57 14.45 4.32
N ASP A 500 -8.89 15.74 4.38
CA ASP A 500 -10.11 16.26 5.03
C ASP A 500 -11.37 16.13 4.12
N ARG A 501 -11.36 15.15 3.20
CA ARG A 501 -12.45 14.84 2.24
C ARG A 501 -12.52 13.36 1.84
N THR A 502 -12.80 12.48 2.80
CA THR A 502 -13.72 11.32 2.62
C THR A 502 -13.97 10.64 3.98
N GLY A 503 -14.75 11.29 4.84
CA GLY A 503 -15.15 10.77 6.15
C GLY A 503 -16.52 11.31 6.51
N ILE A 504 -17.47 10.39 6.73
CA ILE A 504 -18.90 10.62 6.99
C ILE A 504 -19.15 11.79 7.95
N ASP A 505 -20.01 12.73 7.54
CA ASP A 505 -20.40 13.89 8.34
C ASP A 505 -21.16 13.48 9.60
N PHE A 506 -20.52 13.62 10.76
CA PHE A 506 -21.15 13.48 12.07
C PHE A 506 -21.29 14.86 12.71
N TYR A 507 -22.51 15.38 12.71
CA TYR A 507 -22.90 16.71 13.17
C TYR A 507 -22.19 17.18 14.46
N LEU A 508 -21.30 18.17 14.31
CA LEU A 508 -20.89 19.05 15.42
C LEU A 508 -21.67 20.38 15.32
N PRO A 509 -22.74 20.59 16.11
CA PRO A 509 -23.50 21.84 16.06
C PRO A 509 -22.72 23.00 16.70
N GLY A 510 -22.35 24.02 15.91
CA GLY A 510 -21.85 25.28 16.50
C GLY A 510 -20.95 26.20 15.67
N ARG A 511 -20.53 25.84 14.45
CA ARG A 511 -19.79 26.76 13.55
C ARG A 511 -20.68 27.29 12.42
N SER A 512 -20.51 28.57 12.10
CA SER A 512 -21.23 29.29 11.05
C SER A 512 -20.44 29.30 9.74
N ASP A 513 -21.10 29.02 8.62
CA ASP A 513 -20.49 28.71 7.31
C ASP A 513 -19.74 29.86 6.59
N ASP A 514 -19.84 31.10 7.05
CA ASP A 514 -19.41 32.33 6.33
C ASP A 514 -17.86 32.54 6.19
N ASP A 515 -17.01 31.52 6.32
CA ASP A 515 -15.54 31.73 6.39
C ASP A 515 -14.59 30.59 5.95
N LEU A 516 -14.92 29.84 4.90
CA LEU A 516 -14.01 28.84 4.29
C LEU A 516 -13.75 29.07 2.79
N GLY A 517 -13.43 30.31 2.43
CA GLY A 517 -13.03 30.68 1.07
C GLY A 517 -11.69 30.05 0.68
N GLY A 518 -11.69 29.12 -0.29
CA GLY A 518 -10.46 28.63 -0.92
C GLY A 518 -10.48 27.18 -1.42
N ASN A 519 -11.37 26.32 -0.90
CA ASN A 519 -11.35 24.88 -1.22
C ASN A 519 -12.72 24.30 -1.63
N THR A 520 -13.61 25.13 -2.19
CA THR A 520 -14.84 24.68 -2.86
C THR A 520 -14.70 24.82 -4.38
N ILE A 521 -15.12 23.81 -5.14
CA ILE A 521 -15.18 23.88 -6.61
C ILE A 521 -16.18 24.98 -7.03
N TRP A 522 -17.31 25.04 -6.33
CA TRP A 522 -18.37 26.01 -6.52
C TRP A 522 -18.16 27.27 -5.67
N GLU A 523 -18.74 28.38 -6.12
CA GLU A 523 -18.61 29.70 -5.48
C GLU A 523 -19.52 29.86 -4.26
N ASP A 524 -20.64 29.13 -4.24
CA ASP A 524 -21.67 29.17 -3.22
C ASP A 524 -22.37 27.80 -3.10
N SER A 525 -23.22 27.66 -2.07
CA SER A 525 -23.89 26.39 -1.75
C SER A 525 -25.08 26.08 -2.68
N GLU A 526 -25.78 27.09 -3.21
CA GLU A 526 -26.92 26.89 -4.12
C GLU A 526 -26.43 26.38 -5.48
N THR A 527 -25.36 26.96 -6.01
CA THR A 527 -24.63 26.49 -7.19
C THR A 527 -24.14 25.06 -6.99
N LYS A 528 -23.51 24.73 -5.85
CA LYS A 528 -23.12 23.34 -5.53
C LYS A 528 -24.33 22.40 -5.60
N GLN A 529 -25.44 22.79 -4.96
CA GLN A 529 -26.66 21.99 -4.93
C GLN A 529 -27.33 21.86 -6.31
N PHE A 530 -27.12 22.81 -7.21
CA PHE A 530 -27.62 22.75 -8.59
C PHE A 530 -26.85 21.75 -9.48
N TYR A 531 -25.53 21.58 -9.28
CA TYR A 531 -24.72 20.67 -10.10
C TYR A 531 -24.47 19.28 -9.48
N GLU A 532 -24.35 19.17 -8.15
CA GLU A 532 -24.06 17.89 -7.46
C GLU A 532 -25.32 17.17 -6.96
N ASP A 533 -26.24 17.89 -6.30
CA ASP A 533 -27.46 17.33 -5.70
C ASP A 533 -28.58 17.20 -6.75
N THR A 534 -28.49 16.15 -7.56
CA THR A 534 -29.50 15.71 -8.54
C THR A 534 -30.38 14.61 -7.95
N PRO A 535 -31.70 14.56 -8.25
CA PRO A 535 -32.59 13.57 -7.63
C PRO A 535 -32.26 12.15 -8.10
N ASP A 536 -32.01 11.21 -7.19
CA ASP A 536 -31.86 9.81 -7.56
C ASP A 536 -33.21 9.18 -7.95
N LEU A 537 -33.50 9.26 -9.25
CA LEU A 537 -34.69 8.66 -9.86
C LEU A 537 -34.75 7.13 -9.68
N LYS A 538 -33.66 6.43 -9.33
CA LYS A 538 -33.69 4.98 -9.07
C LYS A 538 -34.54 4.62 -7.86
N LEU A 539 -34.64 5.52 -6.88
CA LEU A 539 -35.48 5.35 -5.68
C LEU A 539 -36.99 5.48 -5.98
N PHE A 540 -37.36 6.06 -7.13
CA PHE A 540 -38.75 6.39 -7.49
C PHE A 540 -39.32 5.50 -8.61
N LEU A 541 -38.56 4.53 -9.12
CA LEU A 541 -38.96 3.65 -10.23
C LEU A 541 -38.97 2.17 -9.82
N PRO A 542 -39.99 1.37 -10.20
CA PRO A 542 -40.01 -0.06 -9.95
C PRO A 542 -38.80 -0.79 -10.56
N GLY A 543 -38.20 -1.71 -9.80
CA GLY A 543 -36.89 -2.33 -10.07
C GLY A 543 -36.73 -3.15 -11.37
N TYR A 544 -37.76 -3.24 -12.21
CA TYR A 544 -37.74 -3.90 -13.52
C TYR A 544 -37.29 -2.98 -14.66
N ALA A 545 -37.10 -1.67 -14.39
CA ALA A 545 -36.71 -0.69 -15.40
C ALA A 545 -35.21 -0.72 -15.77
N PHE A 546 -34.37 -1.45 -15.01
CA PHE A 546 -32.92 -1.42 -15.14
C PHE A 546 -32.39 -2.44 -16.16
N ARG A 547 -31.49 -1.99 -17.04
CA ARG A 547 -30.60 -2.83 -17.85
C ARG A 547 -29.17 -2.33 -17.67
N GLU A 548 -28.29 -3.19 -17.18
CA GLU A 548 -26.87 -2.86 -17.00
C GLU A 548 -26.16 -2.81 -18.37
N PRO A 549 -25.36 -1.77 -18.67
CA PRO A 549 -24.57 -1.73 -19.89
C PRO A 549 -23.29 -2.57 -19.74
N VAL A 550 -23.15 -3.60 -20.56
CA VAL A 550 -21.93 -4.43 -20.63
C VAL A 550 -20.80 -3.63 -21.27
N THR A 551 -19.62 -3.62 -20.64
CA THR A 551 -18.40 -3.00 -21.16
C THR A 551 -17.73 -3.88 -22.22
N THR A 552 -17.65 -3.39 -23.45
CA THR A 552 -16.87 -4.02 -24.53
C THR A 552 -15.71 -3.11 -24.94
N ALA A 553 -14.48 -3.53 -24.64
CA ALA A 553 -13.27 -2.86 -25.11
C ALA A 553 -12.98 -3.23 -26.58
N THR A 554 -12.39 -2.29 -27.33
CA THR A 554 -11.85 -2.55 -28.67
C THR A 554 -10.57 -1.75 -28.86
N THR A 555 -9.49 -2.41 -29.26
CA THR A 555 -8.15 -1.84 -29.40
C THR A 555 -7.65 -1.85 -30.84
N THR A 556 -7.01 -0.77 -31.29
CA THR A 556 -6.00 -0.78 -32.36
C THR A 556 -4.99 0.35 -32.10
N PRO A 557 -3.68 0.17 -32.37
CA PRO A 557 -2.64 1.07 -31.90
C PRO A 557 -2.25 2.18 -32.89
N ALA A 558 -1.66 3.24 -32.35
CA ALA A 558 -0.82 4.21 -33.07
C ALA A 558 0.51 4.36 -32.31
N SER A 559 1.57 4.85 -32.97
CA SER A 559 2.95 4.66 -32.54
C SER A 559 3.65 5.90 -31.96
N GLU A 560 4.55 5.59 -31.02
CA GLU A 560 5.86 6.24 -30.80
C GLU A 560 6.04 7.51 -29.95
N GLU A 561 7.17 7.43 -29.22
CA GLU A 561 8.00 8.47 -28.60
C GLU A 561 7.52 9.27 -27.38
N THR A 562 8.50 9.90 -26.73
CA THR A 562 8.46 10.33 -25.33
C THR A 562 9.05 11.71 -25.14
N GLU A 563 8.21 12.69 -24.82
CA GLU A 563 8.68 14.04 -24.47
C GLU A 563 8.10 14.53 -23.12
N THR A 564 8.83 15.45 -22.48
CA THR A 564 8.53 16.02 -21.17
C THR A 564 7.89 17.39 -21.32
N VAL A 565 6.58 17.41 -21.55
CA VAL A 565 5.80 18.57 -22.02
C VAL A 565 6.11 19.88 -21.25
N ASP A 566 6.99 20.69 -21.83
CA ASP A 566 7.13 22.11 -21.53
C ASP A 566 5.97 22.89 -22.20
N SER A 567 5.73 24.11 -21.74
CA SER A 567 4.79 25.07 -22.33
C SER A 567 5.06 25.43 -23.81
N VAL A 568 6.22 25.01 -24.35
CA VAL A 568 6.59 25.09 -25.77
C VAL A 568 6.15 23.84 -26.55
N GLN A 569 6.21 22.65 -25.94
CA GLN A 569 5.83 21.39 -26.60
C GLN A 569 4.31 21.29 -26.81
N MET A 570 3.49 21.75 -25.86
CA MET A 570 2.04 21.77 -26.09
C MET A 570 1.63 22.82 -27.14
N GLU A 571 2.43 23.86 -27.40
CA GLU A 571 2.22 24.74 -28.55
C GLU A 571 2.59 24.06 -29.87
N GLN A 572 3.65 23.23 -29.89
CA GLN A 572 4.01 22.41 -31.06
C GLN A 572 3.00 21.28 -31.33
N GLU A 573 2.36 20.70 -30.31
CA GLU A 573 1.19 19.81 -30.50
C GLU A 573 0.03 20.56 -31.18
N ILE A 574 -0.28 21.77 -30.72
CA ILE A 574 -1.36 22.62 -31.25
C ILE A 574 -1.08 23.04 -32.71
N GLU A 575 0.19 23.16 -33.12
CA GLU A 575 0.57 23.37 -34.53
C GLU A 575 0.59 22.07 -35.36
N LYS A 576 0.92 20.91 -34.78
CA LYS A 576 0.84 19.60 -35.44
C LYS A 576 -0.62 19.17 -35.73
N GLU A 577 -1.52 19.30 -34.75
CA GLU A 577 -2.96 19.03 -34.95
C GLU A 577 -3.56 19.89 -36.09
N ALA A 578 -3.06 21.12 -36.26
CA ALA A 578 -3.52 22.02 -37.32
C ALA A 578 -3.19 21.54 -38.74
N LEU A 579 -2.23 20.63 -38.90
CA LEU A 579 -1.89 19.99 -40.18
C LEU A 579 -2.75 18.75 -40.45
N GLU A 580 -2.94 17.87 -39.45
CA GLU A 580 -3.72 16.62 -39.62
C GLU A 580 -5.22 16.88 -39.90
N VAL A 581 -5.77 17.96 -39.34
CA VAL A 581 -7.15 18.40 -39.64
C VAL A 581 -7.31 18.88 -41.10
N THR A 582 -6.22 19.07 -41.84
CA THR A 582 -6.27 19.42 -43.28
C THR A 582 -6.03 18.26 -44.24
N SER A 583 -5.54 17.10 -43.77
CA SER A 583 -5.09 15.99 -44.63
C SER A 583 -6.06 14.82 -44.76
N THR A 584 -7.19 14.83 -44.04
CA THR A 584 -8.12 13.70 -43.90
C THR A 584 -9.54 13.98 -44.43
N ALA A 585 -9.70 15.00 -45.28
CA ALA A 585 -10.99 15.64 -45.57
C ALA A 585 -11.65 15.31 -46.93
N ASP A 586 -11.12 14.36 -47.72
CA ASP A 586 -11.78 13.87 -48.95
C ASP A 586 -12.71 12.67 -48.65
N ALA A 587 -13.85 12.96 -48.03
CA ALA A 587 -15.01 12.05 -47.93
C ALA A 587 -16.30 12.87 -47.88
N GLU A 588 -17.33 12.43 -48.60
CA GLU A 588 -18.56 13.19 -48.83
C GLU A 588 -19.44 13.28 -47.57
N GLU A 589 -19.78 14.50 -47.13
CA GLU A 589 -20.81 14.71 -46.10
C GLU A 589 -22.18 14.94 -46.77
N GLU A 590 -23.10 13.97 -46.63
CA GLU A 590 -24.54 14.25 -46.80
C GLU A 590 -25.01 15.22 -45.71
N ASP A 591 -25.80 16.22 -46.08
CA ASP A 591 -26.35 17.21 -45.14
C ASP A 591 -27.43 16.57 -44.26
N THR A 592 -27.04 16.07 -43.09
CA THR A 592 -27.94 15.46 -42.10
C THR A 592 -28.82 16.50 -41.40
N THR A 593 -29.67 17.16 -42.18
CA THR A 593 -30.93 17.70 -41.71
C THR A 593 -31.71 16.57 -41.02
N LEU A 594 -32.36 16.87 -39.89
CA LEU A 594 -33.19 15.90 -39.17
C LEU A 594 -34.53 15.73 -39.89
N ALA A 595 -34.47 15.06 -41.05
CA ALA A 595 -35.58 14.78 -41.96
C ALA A 595 -36.85 14.41 -41.18
N ASP A 596 -37.94 15.05 -41.55
CA ASP A 596 -39.17 14.95 -40.78
C ASP A 596 -39.78 13.56 -40.91
N ILE A 597 -40.03 12.95 -39.76
CA ILE A 597 -40.64 11.63 -39.65
C ILE A 597 -42.14 11.84 -39.81
N GLU A 598 -42.62 11.77 -41.05
CA GLU A 598 -44.06 11.68 -41.33
C GLU A 598 -44.66 10.43 -40.65
N ASP A 599 -45.92 10.54 -40.24
CA ASP A 599 -46.59 9.51 -39.44
C ASP A 599 -46.82 8.21 -40.23
N GLY A 600 -46.10 7.15 -39.84
CA GLY A 600 -46.48 5.78 -40.17
C GLY A 600 -47.71 5.37 -39.36
N THR A 601 -48.88 5.31 -40.02
CA THR A 601 -50.17 5.10 -39.36
C THR A 601 -50.40 3.65 -38.92
N GLU A 602 -50.26 3.38 -37.62
CA GLU A 602 -50.99 2.30 -36.94
C GLU A 602 -51.71 2.89 -35.71
N GLU A 603 -53.04 2.91 -35.73
CA GLU A 603 -53.85 3.55 -34.70
C GLU A 603 -54.08 2.62 -33.50
N ASP A 604 -53.31 2.80 -32.43
CA ASP A 604 -53.71 2.37 -31.08
C ASP A 604 -54.09 3.60 -30.24
N VAL A 605 -55.27 3.54 -29.61
CA VAL A 605 -55.89 4.63 -28.85
C VAL A 605 -55.04 5.01 -27.63
N GLY A 606 -54.27 4.08 -27.08
CA GLY A 606 -53.30 4.36 -26.02
C GLY A 606 -52.08 5.16 -26.50
N ALA A 607 -51.57 4.88 -27.71
CA ALA A 607 -50.37 5.52 -28.25
C ALA A 607 -50.61 7.00 -28.57
N ASN A 608 -51.79 7.35 -29.09
CA ASN A 608 -52.18 8.74 -29.35
C ASN A 608 -52.17 9.61 -28.09
N ASN A 609 -52.52 9.06 -26.93
CA ASN A 609 -52.49 9.79 -25.66
C ASN A 609 -51.05 10.09 -25.22
N ILE A 610 -50.16 9.10 -25.28
CA ILE A 610 -48.72 9.26 -24.96
C ILE A 610 -48.04 10.25 -25.92
N LYS A 611 -48.41 10.25 -27.20
CA LYS A 611 -47.94 11.22 -28.21
C LYS A 611 -48.35 12.65 -27.83
N LEU A 612 -49.63 12.86 -27.49
CA LEU A 612 -50.16 14.15 -27.03
C LEU A 612 -49.49 14.62 -25.71
N MET A 613 -49.31 13.73 -24.74
CA MET A 613 -48.60 14.06 -23.49
C MET A 613 -47.15 14.48 -23.76
N MET A 614 -46.46 13.82 -24.70
CA MET A 614 -45.10 14.22 -25.10
C MET A 614 -45.07 15.59 -25.82
N ASP A 615 -46.10 15.91 -26.62
CA ASP A 615 -46.23 17.23 -27.27
C ASP A 615 -46.42 18.35 -26.23
N VAL A 616 -47.28 18.10 -25.22
CA VAL A 616 -47.46 18.98 -24.07
C VAL A 616 -46.17 19.12 -23.27
N PHE A 617 -45.46 18.03 -22.99
CA PHE A 617 -44.18 18.04 -22.27
C PHE A 617 -43.11 18.89 -22.98
N VAL A 618 -42.92 18.69 -24.30
CA VAL A 618 -41.98 19.48 -25.11
C VAL A 618 -42.37 20.96 -25.16
N THR A 619 -43.67 21.26 -25.17
CA THR A 619 -44.18 22.64 -25.14
C THR A 619 -44.00 23.30 -23.76
N GLN A 620 -44.02 22.52 -22.67
CA GLN A 620 -43.81 23.01 -21.30
C GLN A 620 -42.33 23.14 -20.93
N LEU A 621 -41.43 22.37 -21.57
CA LEU A 621 -39.99 22.32 -21.26
C LEU A 621 -39.29 23.71 -21.17
N PRO A 622 -39.55 24.69 -22.08
CA PRO A 622 -39.01 26.04 -21.97
C PRO A 622 -39.51 26.85 -20.77
N THR A 623 -40.56 26.40 -20.09
CA THR A 623 -41.09 27.05 -18.87
C THR A 623 -40.46 26.51 -17.57
N CYS A 624 -39.69 25.42 -17.65
CA CYS A 624 -39.01 24.78 -16.51
C CYS A 624 -37.73 25.55 -16.09
N VAL A 625 -37.89 26.83 -15.75
CA VAL A 625 -36.80 27.79 -15.45
C VAL A 625 -36.35 27.78 -13.98
N ASN A 626 -36.65 26.71 -13.23
CA ASN A 626 -36.15 26.51 -11.87
C ASN A 626 -35.86 25.03 -11.58
N ARG A 627 -35.13 24.78 -10.49
CA ARG A 627 -34.68 23.44 -10.05
C ARG A 627 -35.85 22.47 -9.84
N GLU A 628 -36.89 22.88 -9.12
CA GLU A 628 -38.02 22.01 -8.78
C GLU A 628 -38.85 21.59 -10.00
N MET A 629 -39.08 22.52 -10.93
CA MET A 629 -39.82 22.29 -12.17
C MET A 629 -39.06 21.34 -13.10
N ILE A 630 -37.75 21.53 -13.27
CA ILE A 630 -36.96 20.65 -14.15
C ILE A 630 -36.76 19.26 -13.53
N ASP A 631 -36.59 19.16 -12.22
CA ASP A 631 -36.52 17.88 -11.50
C ASP A 631 -37.87 17.15 -11.52
N LYS A 632 -38.99 17.89 -11.48
CA LYS A 632 -40.34 17.33 -11.69
C LYS A 632 -40.53 16.84 -13.12
N ALA A 633 -40.06 17.58 -14.12
CA ALA A 633 -40.09 17.17 -15.53
C ALA A 633 -39.23 15.91 -15.76
N ALA A 634 -38.08 15.78 -15.09
CA ALA A 634 -37.26 14.58 -15.12
C ALA A 634 -38.01 13.35 -14.58
N ARG A 635 -38.70 13.49 -13.43
CA ARG A 635 -39.55 12.43 -12.87
C ARG A 635 -40.69 12.05 -13.82
N ASP A 636 -41.45 13.03 -14.30
CA ASP A 636 -42.62 12.83 -15.18
C ASP A 636 -42.22 12.15 -16.50
N PHE A 637 -41.12 12.56 -17.12
CA PHE A 637 -40.60 11.91 -18.31
C PHE A 637 -40.19 10.45 -18.04
N ALA A 638 -39.50 10.21 -16.92
CA ALA A 638 -39.01 8.88 -16.56
C ALA A 638 -40.14 7.89 -16.20
N THR A 639 -41.23 8.36 -15.56
CA THR A 639 -42.38 7.52 -15.19
C THR A 639 -43.37 7.33 -16.33
N ASN A 640 -43.71 8.40 -17.07
CA ASN A 640 -44.90 8.41 -17.93
C ASN A 640 -44.57 8.43 -19.43
N LEU A 641 -43.38 8.90 -19.84
CA LEU A 641 -43.06 9.18 -21.25
C LEU A 641 -41.86 8.39 -21.80
N ASN A 642 -41.19 7.55 -21.00
CA ASN A 642 -39.96 6.84 -21.36
C ASN A 642 -40.15 5.74 -22.44
N THR A 643 -40.28 6.15 -23.69
CA THR A 643 -40.29 5.26 -24.87
C THR A 643 -39.10 5.55 -25.79
N LYS A 644 -38.63 4.57 -26.57
CA LYS A 644 -37.50 4.76 -27.50
C LYS A 644 -37.74 5.89 -28.53
N GLN A 645 -38.99 6.13 -28.90
CA GLN A 645 -39.37 7.24 -29.78
C GLN A 645 -39.37 8.58 -29.01
N ASN A 646 -39.95 8.63 -27.81
CA ASN A 646 -39.94 9.85 -26.99
C ASN A 646 -38.53 10.25 -26.55
N ARG A 647 -37.61 9.32 -26.29
CA ARG A 647 -36.19 9.62 -26.07
C ARG A 647 -35.58 10.38 -27.26
N LYS A 648 -35.84 9.94 -28.50
CA LYS A 648 -35.42 10.68 -29.71
C LYS A 648 -36.09 12.05 -29.84
N ARG A 649 -37.40 12.17 -29.52
CA ARG A 649 -38.12 13.45 -29.55
C ARG A 649 -37.57 14.44 -28.53
N LEU A 650 -37.23 13.96 -27.32
CA LEU A 650 -36.58 14.75 -26.28
C LEU A 650 -35.18 15.22 -26.73
N ILE A 651 -34.37 14.35 -27.34
CA ILE A 651 -33.06 14.74 -27.90
C ILE A 651 -33.22 15.81 -29.00
N LYS A 652 -34.18 15.68 -29.94
CA LYS A 652 -34.44 16.72 -30.97
C LYS A 652 -34.81 18.05 -30.28
N ALA A 653 -35.75 18.04 -29.32
CA ALA A 653 -36.18 19.24 -28.59
C ALA A 653 -35.07 19.91 -27.76
N LEU A 654 -34.24 19.14 -27.05
CA LEU A 654 -33.12 19.64 -26.27
C LEU A 654 -31.96 20.11 -27.14
N TYR A 655 -31.78 19.58 -28.35
CA TYR A 655 -30.77 20.05 -29.30
C TYR A 655 -31.17 21.34 -30.01
N THR A 656 -32.45 21.48 -30.40
CA THR A 656 -32.98 22.64 -31.13
C THR A 656 -33.31 23.86 -30.25
N VAL A 657 -32.56 24.10 -29.17
CA VAL A 657 -32.73 25.31 -28.35
C VAL A 657 -32.43 26.54 -29.21
N GLN A 658 -33.36 27.51 -29.25
CA GLN A 658 -33.12 28.75 -29.97
C GLN A 658 -31.98 29.53 -29.29
N ARG A 659 -31.06 30.06 -30.09
CA ARG A 659 -29.82 30.71 -29.65
C ARG A 659 -29.97 31.93 -28.72
N THR A 660 -31.19 32.45 -28.58
CA THR A 660 -31.59 33.52 -27.65
C THR A 660 -31.86 33.02 -26.21
N TYR A 661 -32.22 31.75 -26.02
CA TYR A 661 -32.63 31.20 -24.71
C TYR A 661 -31.45 30.48 -24.00
N LEU A 662 -30.28 31.13 -23.97
CA LEU A 662 -29.06 30.58 -23.35
C LEU A 662 -29.23 30.25 -21.85
N HIS A 663 -30.19 30.90 -21.18
CA HIS A 663 -30.55 30.66 -19.78
C HIS A 663 -31.24 29.29 -19.53
N LEU A 664 -31.70 28.59 -20.57
CA LEU A 664 -32.28 27.25 -20.44
C LEU A 664 -31.22 26.15 -20.38
N LEU A 665 -29.99 26.41 -20.86
CA LEU A 665 -28.94 25.41 -21.00
C LEU A 665 -28.51 24.73 -19.67
N PRO A 666 -28.44 25.43 -18.51
CA PRO A 666 -28.15 24.78 -17.22
C PRO A 666 -29.27 23.81 -16.80
N PHE A 667 -30.53 24.22 -16.94
CA PHE A 667 -31.69 23.39 -16.61
C PHE A 667 -31.79 22.17 -17.54
N TYR A 668 -31.60 22.38 -18.84
CA TYR A 668 -31.62 21.30 -19.83
C TYR A 668 -30.49 20.29 -19.55
N SER A 669 -29.31 20.77 -19.14
CA SER A 669 -28.19 19.92 -18.70
C SER A 669 -28.51 19.17 -17.40
N ARG A 670 -29.19 19.80 -16.43
CA ARG A 670 -29.67 19.14 -15.21
C ARG A 670 -30.69 18.03 -15.50
N LEU A 671 -31.61 18.25 -16.43
CA LEU A 671 -32.57 17.24 -16.90
C LEU A 671 -31.83 16.01 -17.46
N ILE A 672 -30.85 16.24 -18.33
CA ILE A 672 -30.03 15.18 -18.92
C ILE A 672 -29.23 14.44 -17.84
N ALA A 673 -28.57 15.16 -16.94
CA ALA A 673 -27.80 14.59 -15.83
C ALA A 673 -28.68 13.73 -14.91
N THR A 674 -29.89 14.18 -14.60
CA THR A 674 -30.86 13.44 -13.78
C THR A 674 -31.38 12.16 -14.46
N LEU A 675 -31.50 12.17 -15.79
CA LEU A 675 -31.93 10.99 -16.57
C LEU A 675 -30.76 10.03 -16.91
N TYR A 676 -29.52 10.51 -16.95
CA TYR A 676 -28.35 9.76 -17.40
C TYR A 676 -28.09 8.43 -16.64
N PRO A 677 -28.28 8.32 -15.31
CA PRO A 677 -28.11 7.07 -14.56
C PRO A 677 -29.11 5.95 -14.88
N ILE A 678 -30.15 6.23 -15.68
CA ILE A 678 -31.20 5.27 -16.08
C ILE A 678 -31.23 5.09 -17.60
N MET A 679 -31.05 6.17 -18.36
CA MET A 679 -31.13 6.18 -19.82
C MET A 679 -29.96 6.95 -20.45
N PRO A 680 -28.71 6.43 -20.32
CA PRO A 680 -27.49 7.11 -20.80
C PRO A 680 -27.47 7.32 -22.32
N GLU A 681 -28.32 6.61 -23.09
CA GLU A 681 -28.60 6.89 -24.51
C GLU A 681 -28.83 8.38 -24.79
N ILE A 682 -29.55 9.09 -23.91
CA ILE A 682 -29.91 10.51 -24.12
C ILE A 682 -28.68 11.42 -24.02
N GLY A 683 -27.87 11.24 -22.97
CA GLY A 683 -26.64 12.00 -22.78
C GLY A 683 -25.63 11.71 -23.89
N ASN A 684 -25.39 10.43 -24.18
CA ASN A 684 -24.40 10.00 -25.19
C ASN A 684 -24.73 10.51 -26.59
N GLU A 685 -25.99 10.41 -27.03
CA GLU A 685 -26.39 10.89 -28.35
C GLU A 685 -26.36 12.42 -28.46
N LEU A 686 -26.78 13.15 -27.41
CA LEU A 686 -26.69 14.61 -27.44
C LEU A 686 -25.23 15.10 -27.41
N VAL A 687 -24.35 14.46 -26.63
CA VAL A 687 -22.91 14.73 -26.64
C VAL A 687 -22.32 14.48 -28.04
N ARG A 688 -22.75 13.42 -28.74
CA ARG A 688 -22.35 13.15 -30.14
C ARG A 688 -22.82 14.27 -31.08
N LEU A 689 -24.07 14.69 -30.98
CA LEU A 689 -24.63 15.77 -31.81
C LEU A 689 -23.90 17.10 -31.56
N LEU A 690 -23.67 17.49 -30.30
CA LEU A 690 -22.96 18.72 -29.96
C LEU A 690 -21.49 18.72 -30.40
N LYS A 691 -20.79 17.58 -30.34
CA LYS A 691 -19.43 17.45 -30.90
C LYS A 691 -19.41 17.63 -32.42
N ASN A 692 -20.39 17.08 -33.14
CA ASN A 692 -20.51 17.27 -34.59
C ASN A 692 -20.86 18.72 -34.94
N GLU A 693 -21.80 19.34 -34.20
CA GLU A 693 -22.14 20.76 -34.35
C GLU A 693 -20.93 21.67 -34.09
N PHE A 694 -20.13 21.39 -33.05
CA PHE A 694 -18.89 22.09 -32.75
C PHE A 694 -17.84 21.98 -33.86
N ARG A 695 -17.61 20.77 -34.41
CA ARG A 695 -16.72 20.55 -35.57
C ARG A 695 -17.20 21.30 -36.81
N ALA A 696 -18.50 21.26 -37.10
CA ALA A 696 -19.11 22.02 -38.20
C ALA A 696 -18.95 23.54 -38.01
N HIS A 697 -19.08 24.03 -36.77
CA HIS A 697 -18.84 25.43 -36.41
C HIS A 697 -17.38 25.85 -36.60
N ILE A 698 -16.39 25.00 -36.32
CA ILE A 698 -14.97 25.32 -36.59
C ILE A 698 -14.71 25.42 -38.10
N ARG A 699 -15.26 24.48 -38.90
CA ARG A 699 -15.11 24.48 -40.37
C ARG A 699 -15.76 25.70 -41.02
N ARG A 700 -16.94 26.14 -40.56
CA ARG A 700 -17.68 27.30 -41.11
C ARG A 700 -17.09 28.62 -40.59
N LYS A 701 -16.25 29.27 -41.39
CA LYS A 701 -15.47 30.48 -40.99
C LYS A 701 -16.27 31.78 -40.85
N ASP A 702 -17.54 31.78 -41.25
CA ASP A 702 -18.42 32.95 -41.13
C ASP A 702 -18.71 33.35 -39.67
N GLN A 703 -18.77 34.67 -39.45
CA GLN A 703 -19.14 35.28 -38.16
C GLN A 703 -20.66 35.50 -38.03
N ILE A 704 -21.41 35.42 -39.14
CA ILE A 704 -22.87 35.66 -39.23
C ILE A 704 -23.67 34.80 -38.23
N TYR A 705 -23.17 33.62 -37.89
CA TYR A 705 -23.84 32.64 -37.02
C TYR A 705 -23.23 32.56 -35.61
N ILE A 706 -22.53 33.59 -35.13
CA ILE A 706 -21.82 33.58 -33.84
C ILE A 706 -22.73 33.24 -32.64
N GLU A 707 -23.97 33.71 -32.62
CA GLU A 707 -24.97 33.35 -31.60
C GLU A 707 -25.20 31.82 -31.53
N SER A 708 -25.30 31.15 -32.68
CA SER A 708 -25.48 29.69 -32.75
C SER A 708 -24.23 28.92 -32.31
N LYS A 709 -23.04 29.46 -32.61
CA LYS A 709 -21.77 28.93 -32.12
C LYS A 709 -21.69 29.01 -30.59
N ILE A 710 -22.03 30.18 -30.03
CA ILE A 710 -22.07 30.42 -28.58
C ILE A 710 -23.09 29.50 -27.88
N LYS A 711 -24.30 29.30 -28.43
CA LYS A 711 -25.28 28.30 -27.94
C LYS A 711 -24.64 26.92 -27.76
N THR A 712 -23.93 26.46 -28.78
CA THR A 712 -23.31 25.12 -28.83
C THR A 712 -22.24 24.98 -27.75
N VAL A 713 -21.35 25.96 -27.66
CA VAL A 713 -20.19 25.94 -26.75
C VAL A 713 -20.61 26.13 -25.29
N ARG A 714 -21.57 27.01 -25.00
CA ARG A 714 -22.14 27.13 -23.65
C ARG A 714 -22.83 25.82 -23.22
N PHE A 715 -23.58 25.16 -24.11
CA PHE A 715 -24.24 23.90 -23.76
C PHE A 715 -23.24 22.76 -23.47
N ILE A 716 -22.11 22.70 -24.20
CA ILE A 716 -20.99 21.81 -23.86
C ILE A 716 -20.46 22.14 -22.45
N GLY A 717 -20.21 23.42 -22.13
CA GLY A 717 -19.73 23.83 -20.81
C GLY A 717 -20.70 23.50 -19.65
N GLU A 718 -22.01 23.58 -19.88
CA GLU A 718 -23.01 23.13 -18.90
C GLU A 718 -22.96 21.61 -18.67
N LEU A 719 -22.89 20.82 -19.74
CA LEU A 719 -22.79 19.35 -19.64
C LEU A 719 -21.45 18.87 -19.04
N VAL A 720 -20.37 19.67 -19.14
CA VAL A 720 -19.09 19.42 -18.46
C VAL A 720 -19.22 19.58 -16.94
N LYS A 721 -19.94 20.60 -16.46
CA LYS A 721 -20.19 20.82 -15.02
C LYS A 721 -20.98 19.67 -14.40
N PHE A 722 -21.97 19.14 -15.13
CA PHE A 722 -22.71 17.93 -14.75
C PHE A 722 -21.95 16.61 -14.99
N SER A 723 -20.70 16.64 -15.48
CA SER A 723 -19.88 15.47 -15.82
C SER A 723 -20.51 14.50 -16.84
N VAL A 724 -21.53 14.93 -17.59
CA VAL A 724 -22.12 14.19 -18.73
C VAL A 724 -21.22 14.30 -19.97
N PHE A 725 -20.59 15.46 -20.16
CA PHE A 725 -19.56 15.67 -21.17
C PHE A 725 -18.17 15.49 -20.54
N PRO A 726 -17.32 14.55 -21.00
CA PRO A 726 -16.03 14.28 -20.34
C PRO A 726 -15.09 15.49 -20.31
N LYS A 727 -14.49 15.77 -19.14
CA LYS A 727 -13.57 16.91 -18.93
C LYS A 727 -12.41 16.92 -19.96
N ASN A 728 -11.83 15.76 -20.30
CA ASN A 728 -10.77 15.64 -21.30
C ASN A 728 -11.19 16.11 -22.70
N GLU A 729 -12.43 15.83 -23.11
CA GLU A 729 -12.96 16.26 -24.40
C GLU A 729 -13.17 17.78 -24.45
N ALA A 730 -13.47 18.41 -23.32
CA ALA A 730 -13.59 19.87 -23.21
C ALA A 730 -12.22 20.57 -23.28
N ILE A 731 -11.18 19.97 -22.71
CA ILE A 731 -9.78 20.39 -22.89
C ILE A 731 -9.36 20.27 -24.36
N ASN A 732 -9.72 19.18 -25.04
CA ASN A 732 -9.46 19.03 -26.47
C ASN A 732 -10.22 20.09 -27.31
N CYS A 733 -11.48 20.39 -26.97
CA CYS A 733 -12.21 21.50 -27.59
C CYS A 733 -11.48 22.85 -27.40
N LEU A 734 -10.91 23.13 -26.22
CA LEU A 734 -10.11 24.32 -25.99
C LEU A 734 -8.81 24.33 -26.82
N LYS A 735 -8.09 23.20 -26.93
CA LYS A 735 -6.92 23.06 -27.83
C LYS A 735 -7.27 23.40 -29.29
N THR A 736 -8.34 22.82 -29.84
CA THR A 736 -8.75 23.06 -31.25
C THR A 736 -9.18 24.50 -31.52
N LEU A 737 -9.62 25.26 -30.51
CA LEU A 737 -9.91 26.69 -30.64
C LEU A 737 -8.65 27.56 -30.56
N LEU A 738 -7.60 27.09 -29.89
CA LEU A 738 -6.32 27.78 -29.73
C LEU A 738 -5.36 27.56 -30.92
N SER A 739 -5.56 26.54 -31.75
CA SER A 739 -4.81 26.37 -33.01
C SER A 739 -5.17 27.48 -34.01
N ASP A 740 -6.42 27.50 -34.50
CA ASP A 740 -6.95 28.58 -35.35
C ASP A 740 -7.58 29.71 -34.53
N PHE A 741 -6.75 30.40 -33.72
CA PHE A 741 -7.20 31.44 -32.77
C PHE A 741 -7.53 32.79 -33.46
N ARG A 742 -8.52 32.79 -34.35
CA ARG A 742 -9.04 33.97 -35.06
C ARG A 742 -10.50 34.24 -34.69
N HIS A 743 -10.86 35.52 -34.55
CA HIS A 743 -12.22 36.06 -34.39
C HIS A 743 -13.24 35.12 -33.71
N HIS A 744 -14.01 34.36 -34.50
CA HIS A 744 -15.10 33.50 -34.02
C HIS A 744 -14.65 32.41 -33.02
N ASN A 745 -13.41 31.92 -33.12
CA ASN A 745 -12.84 30.91 -32.21
C ASN A 745 -12.35 31.54 -30.91
N ILE A 746 -12.00 32.82 -30.92
CA ILE A 746 -11.70 33.59 -29.71
C ILE A 746 -12.97 33.73 -28.88
N GLU A 747 -14.08 34.15 -29.49
CA GLU A 747 -15.37 34.26 -28.81
C GLU A 747 -15.86 32.90 -28.29
N MET A 748 -15.74 31.85 -29.08
CA MET A 748 -16.05 30.48 -28.66
C MET A 748 -15.19 30.04 -27.47
N CYS A 749 -13.87 30.24 -27.51
CA CYS A 749 -12.96 29.87 -26.43
C CYS A 749 -13.28 30.62 -25.13
N CYS A 750 -13.50 31.94 -25.21
CA CYS A 750 -13.89 32.76 -24.06
C CYS A 750 -15.23 32.31 -23.46
N ASN A 751 -16.24 32.03 -24.30
CA ASN A 751 -17.54 31.54 -23.82
C ASN A 751 -17.46 30.15 -23.16
N LEU A 752 -16.54 29.27 -23.59
CA LEU A 752 -16.32 27.98 -22.94
C LEU A 752 -15.69 28.16 -21.55
N LEU A 753 -14.68 29.03 -21.46
CA LEU A 753 -14.00 29.36 -20.21
C LEU A 753 -14.91 30.10 -19.21
N GLU A 754 -15.77 31.02 -19.68
CA GLU A 754 -16.85 31.63 -18.90
C GLU A 754 -17.84 30.58 -18.34
N THR A 755 -18.09 29.48 -19.06
CA THR A 755 -19.13 28.51 -18.67
C THR A 755 -18.62 27.41 -17.74
N CYS A 756 -17.43 26.86 -18.02
CA CYS A 756 -16.84 25.76 -17.25
C CYS A 756 -15.36 25.93 -16.89
N GLY A 757 -14.71 27.03 -17.29
CA GLY A 757 -13.29 27.25 -17.03
C GLY A 757 -12.94 27.33 -15.54
N ARG A 758 -13.77 27.99 -14.71
CA ARG A 758 -13.66 27.94 -13.23
C ARG A 758 -13.74 26.52 -12.68
N PHE A 759 -14.68 25.71 -13.18
CA PHE A 759 -14.89 24.33 -12.75
C PHE A 759 -13.73 23.41 -13.14
N LEU A 760 -13.16 23.58 -14.34
CA LEU A 760 -11.97 22.87 -14.80
C LEU A 760 -10.69 23.32 -14.06
N TYR A 761 -10.55 24.62 -13.80
CA TYR A 761 -9.41 25.18 -13.07
C TYR A 761 -9.42 24.81 -11.57
N ARG A 762 -10.60 24.66 -10.96
CA ARG A 762 -10.75 24.18 -9.56
C ARG A 762 -10.87 22.66 -9.43
N SER A 763 -11.00 21.92 -10.52
CA SER A 763 -10.93 20.44 -10.51
C SER A 763 -9.48 20.00 -10.33
N PRO A 764 -9.09 19.23 -9.30
CA PRO A 764 -7.69 18.87 -9.06
C PRO A 764 -7.07 18.12 -10.26
N ASP A 765 -7.81 17.16 -10.82
CA ASP A 765 -7.46 16.36 -12.01
C ASP A 765 -7.25 17.19 -13.31
N TYR A 766 -7.73 18.44 -13.38
CA TYR A 766 -7.65 19.28 -14.59
C TYR A 766 -7.06 20.69 -14.37
N HIS A 767 -6.75 21.05 -13.13
CA HIS A 767 -6.20 22.35 -12.74
C HIS A 767 -4.98 22.73 -13.60
N ARG A 768 -3.92 21.92 -13.57
CA ARG A 768 -2.65 22.20 -14.28
C ARG A 768 -2.81 22.25 -15.80
N ARG A 769 -3.67 21.40 -16.38
CA ARG A 769 -3.97 21.44 -17.83
C ARG A 769 -4.72 22.71 -18.22
N THR A 770 -5.64 23.16 -17.36
CA THR A 770 -6.40 24.41 -17.55
C THR A 770 -5.52 25.64 -17.36
N GLU A 771 -4.62 25.62 -16.37
CA GLU A 771 -3.63 26.65 -16.10
C GLU A 771 -2.74 26.93 -17.34
N ILE A 772 -2.14 25.89 -17.93
CA ILE A 772 -1.30 26.03 -19.13
C ILE A 772 -2.12 26.54 -20.33
N ILE A 773 -3.39 26.13 -20.46
CA ILE A 773 -4.31 26.67 -21.47
C ILE A 773 -4.58 28.17 -21.27
N LEU A 774 -4.72 28.63 -20.02
CA LEU A 774 -4.89 30.05 -19.68
C LEU A 774 -3.59 30.85 -19.91
N GLU A 775 -2.41 30.27 -19.66
CA GLU A 775 -1.11 30.85 -20.03
C GLU A 775 -0.98 31.03 -21.55
N ILE A 776 -1.28 29.98 -22.34
CA ILE A 776 -1.23 30.02 -23.82
C ILE A 776 -2.23 31.04 -24.37
N LEU A 777 -3.43 31.15 -23.77
CA LEU A 777 -4.44 32.15 -24.14
C LEU A 777 -3.89 33.58 -23.98
N MET A 778 -3.24 33.88 -22.85
CA MET A 778 -2.62 35.18 -22.59
C MET A 778 -1.38 35.43 -23.44
N ARG A 779 -0.58 34.39 -23.74
CA ARG A 779 0.57 34.45 -24.65
C ARG A 779 0.13 34.78 -26.09
N LYS A 780 -0.90 34.08 -26.60
CA LYS A 780 -1.50 34.37 -27.92
C LYS A 780 -2.10 35.78 -27.98
N LYS A 781 -2.70 36.28 -26.90
CA LYS A 781 -3.18 37.68 -26.79
C LYS A 781 -2.04 38.71 -26.86
N ALA A 782 -0.83 38.38 -26.40
CA ALA A 782 0.32 39.27 -26.43
C ALA A 782 1.10 39.22 -27.77
N VAL A 783 1.10 38.07 -28.46
CA VAL A 783 1.79 37.87 -29.74
C VAL A 783 0.94 38.28 -30.94
N LEU A 784 -0.37 38.02 -30.91
CA LEU A 784 -1.29 38.38 -31.99
C LEU A 784 -1.79 39.82 -31.82
N THR A 785 -1.75 40.61 -32.88
CA THR A 785 -2.33 41.96 -32.92
C THR A 785 -3.87 41.88 -33.03
N LEU A 786 -4.52 41.54 -31.92
CA LEU A 786 -5.97 41.42 -31.82
C LEU A 786 -6.64 42.80 -31.66
N ASP A 787 -7.92 42.89 -32.05
CA ASP A 787 -8.74 44.07 -31.75
C ASP A 787 -8.94 44.24 -30.23
N SER A 788 -9.17 45.47 -29.77
CA SER A 788 -9.40 45.79 -28.36
C SER A 788 -10.56 44.98 -27.76
N ARG A 789 -11.63 44.71 -28.51
CA ARG A 789 -12.77 43.88 -28.07
C ARG A 789 -12.33 42.47 -27.68
N TYR A 790 -11.57 41.81 -28.54
CA TYR A 790 -11.07 40.45 -28.28
C TYR A 790 -10.04 40.45 -27.14
N THR A 791 -9.20 41.48 -27.06
CA THR A 791 -8.20 41.66 -26.00
C THR A 791 -8.86 41.69 -24.61
N THR A 792 -9.87 42.55 -24.44
CA THR A 792 -10.65 42.63 -23.18
C THR A 792 -11.48 41.37 -22.92
N GLN A 793 -12.03 40.72 -23.96
CA GLN A 793 -12.78 39.47 -23.77
C GLN A 793 -11.88 38.33 -23.26
N ILE A 794 -10.64 38.22 -23.75
CA ILE A 794 -9.65 37.25 -23.27
C ILE A 794 -9.24 37.55 -21.83
N GLU A 795 -9.00 38.81 -21.48
CA GLU A 795 -8.70 39.22 -20.10
C GLU A 795 -9.84 38.87 -19.14
N ASN A 796 -11.07 39.17 -19.53
CA ASN A 796 -12.26 38.83 -18.76
C ASN A 796 -12.37 37.32 -18.55
N ALA A 797 -12.21 36.49 -19.60
CA ALA A 797 -12.25 35.03 -19.47
C ALA A 797 -11.10 34.48 -18.60
N TYR A 798 -9.90 35.04 -18.70
CA TYR A 798 -8.75 34.67 -17.88
C TYR A 798 -9.00 34.97 -16.40
N TYR A 799 -9.32 36.23 -16.05
CA TYR A 799 -9.57 36.63 -14.66
C TYR A 799 -10.90 36.10 -14.11
N TYR A 800 -11.82 35.66 -14.97
CA TYR A 800 -12.96 34.86 -14.54
C TYR A 800 -12.48 33.50 -14.01
N CYS A 801 -11.67 32.75 -14.79
CA CYS A 801 -11.18 31.43 -14.38
C CYS A 801 -10.20 31.47 -13.20
N ASN A 802 -9.23 32.38 -13.28
CA ASN A 802 -8.18 32.59 -12.29
C ASN A 802 -8.25 34.04 -11.76
N PRO A 803 -9.15 34.33 -10.81
CA PRO A 803 -9.26 35.67 -10.22
C PRO A 803 -7.94 36.01 -9.48
N PRO A 804 -7.43 37.24 -9.61
CA PRO A 804 -6.19 37.63 -8.96
C PRO A 804 -6.31 37.52 -7.44
N GLU A 805 -5.21 37.21 -6.76
CA GLU A 805 -5.13 37.11 -5.30
C GLU A 805 -5.69 38.37 -4.62
N THR A 806 -6.96 38.30 -4.25
CA THR A 806 -7.64 39.36 -3.53
C THR A 806 -7.13 39.27 -2.11
N ARG A 807 -6.10 40.07 -1.80
CA ARG A 807 -5.48 40.16 -0.47
C ARG A 807 -6.56 40.04 0.58
N GLU A 808 -6.49 38.97 1.37
CA GLU A 808 -7.45 38.75 2.44
C GLU A 808 -7.52 40.03 3.28
N ILE A 809 -8.72 40.58 3.42
CA ILE A 809 -8.94 41.69 4.34
C ILE A 809 -8.83 41.06 5.73
N GLU A 810 -7.59 41.00 6.26
CA GLU A 810 -7.24 40.33 7.49
C GLU A 810 -8.37 40.53 8.52
N LYS A 811 -9.12 39.46 8.78
CA LYS A 811 -10.21 39.48 9.75
C LYS A 811 -9.58 39.62 11.12
N LYS A 812 -9.24 40.87 11.48
CA LYS A 812 -8.44 41.27 12.64
C LYS A 812 -8.78 40.36 13.80
N ILE A 813 -7.80 39.55 14.23
CA ILE A 813 -7.99 38.56 15.29
C ILE A 813 -8.36 39.34 16.55
N ARG A 814 -9.64 39.31 16.88
CA ARG A 814 -10.23 40.04 18.00
C ARG A 814 -10.16 39.14 19.22
N SER A 815 -9.89 39.72 20.38
CA SER A 815 -9.97 38.94 21.62
C SER A 815 -11.43 38.55 21.89
N PRO A 816 -11.69 37.48 22.67
CA PRO A 816 -13.05 37.10 23.05
C PRO A 816 -13.84 38.25 23.70
N ILE A 817 -13.15 39.16 24.40
CA ILE A 817 -13.73 40.40 24.95
C ILE A 817 -14.20 41.34 23.84
N GLN A 818 -13.42 41.52 22.76
CA GLN A 818 -13.80 42.37 21.62
C GLN A 818 -14.94 41.75 20.79
N GLU A 819 -15.04 40.42 20.72
CA GLU A 819 -16.19 39.74 20.11
C GLU A 819 -17.44 39.83 20.97
N TYR A 820 -17.30 39.67 22.30
CA TYR A 820 -18.39 39.86 23.26
C TYR A 820 -18.92 41.29 23.25
N LEU A 821 -18.03 42.30 23.28
CA LEU A 821 -18.40 43.71 23.11
C LEU A 821 -19.05 43.98 21.75
N ARG A 822 -18.59 43.35 20.66
CA ARG A 822 -19.23 43.47 19.34
C ARG A 822 -20.62 42.82 19.32
N ARG A 823 -20.82 41.69 19.99
CA ARG A 823 -22.13 41.07 20.15
C ARG A 823 -23.06 41.99 20.94
N LEU A 824 -22.60 42.49 22.10
CA LEU A 824 -23.34 43.46 22.91
C LEU A 824 -23.74 44.68 22.08
N LEU A 825 -22.80 45.32 21.36
CA LEU A 825 -23.04 46.57 20.63
C LEU A 825 -23.82 46.42 19.30
N PHE A 826 -23.73 45.29 18.60
CA PHE A 826 -24.28 45.14 17.23
C PHE A 826 -25.36 44.06 17.08
N LYS A 827 -25.58 43.18 18.07
CA LYS A 827 -26.70 42.22 18.09
C LYS A 827 -27.64 42.47 19.27
N ASP A 828 -27.08 42.62 20.47
CA ASP A 828 -27.87 42.60 21.70
C ASP A 828 -28.33 44.01 22.14
N LEU A 829 -27.71 45.10 21.64
CA LEU A 829 -28.09 46.51 21.87
C LEU A 829 -29.32 46.90 21.02
N ASN A 830 -30.48 46.98 21.64
CA ASN A 830 -31.70 47.51 21.06
C ASN A 830 -32.45 48.39 22.09
N LYS A 831 -33.52 49.08 21.67
CA LYS A 831 -34.24 50.06 22.50
C LYS A 831 -34.83 49.48 23.81
N MET A 832 -34.97 48.17 23.96
CA MET A 832 -35.46 47.51 25.18
C MET A 832 -34.37 46.87 26.05
N THR A 833 -33.15 46.72 25.52
CA THR A 833 -32.03 46.08 26.23
C THR A 833 -30.95 47.05 26.72
N ILE A 834 -31.01 48.33 26.31
CA ILE A 834 -30.09 49.42 26.67
C ILE A 834 -29.65 49.38 28.14
N GLU A 835 -30.59 49.35 29.10
CA GLU A 835 -30.26 49.39 30.54
C GLU A 835 -29.43 48.19 31.00
N LYS A 836 -29.63 47.01 30.39
CA LYS A 836 -28.87 45.80 30.71
C LYS A 836 -27.53 45.78 29.99
N VAL A 837 -27.50 46.16 28.71
CA VAL A 837 -26.28 46.14 27.88
C VAL A 837 -25.26 47.17 28.37
N ILE A 838 -25.69 48.35 28.82
CA ILE A 838 -24.80 49.39 29.38
C ILE A 838 -24.13 48.96 30.70
N ILE A 839 -24.71 48.01 31.46
CA ILE A 839 -24.09 47.49 32.70
C ILE A 839 -22.95 46.49 32.41
N PHE A 840 -22.87 45.96 31.19
CA PHE A 840 -21.85 44.99 30.76
C PHE A 840 -20.75 45.59 29.85
N ILE A 841 -20.70 46.92 29.69
CA ILE A 841 -19.73 47.66 28.85
C ILE A 841 -18.89 48.61 29.70
#